data_AF-L8GYB3-F1
#
_entry.id   AF-L8GYB3-F1
#
_cell.length_a   1.000
_cell.length_b   1.000
_cell.length_c   1.000
_cell.angle_alpha   90.00
_cell.angle_beta   90.00
_cell.angle_gamma   90.00
#
_symmetry.space_group_name_H-M   'P 1'
#
loop_
_entity.id
_entity.type
_entity.pdbx_description
1 polymer ?
#
loop_
_entity_poly.entity_id
_entity_poly.type
_entity_poly.pdbx_seq_one_letter_code
_entity_poly.pdbx_strand_id
1 'polypeptide(L)'
;MFVDIIFALFVIAAVGYFFYYFVLPRPSTILKELAGNRLRIEFVSPPIPSTPLQTVWFNILGLLDREGYGQSLETALRELGQLFTADPDSVREFLALKDEEALTKFLKFVGCTAFELSKKKRVEQDLKNLDAVLACVRTIIATEEGKQAVADVKDALYDVYHATFYSPAATQAVAFAILRDMLHHSEKAYKEIVESMEDLMYNPIKEEFLLAQLFERLANTDSVPLLTAAVSFVDALLKSPHAGEYSAMFRHHFEERGVQEKLQTISGQHSEVQAPIDSLVADLSEGDKAEPSFHTTPHDTMSNYSHMFKSRIRFFSRVLGCLYTVLPGVLPAKMKPISDEVRMASIMRMKNLRDSKRTGSFTPEEVQSMNREMSALTLGVEPAFFDDMMKRGMFSETRRFVDQAEAIENWNHEELLQAGRNVWTCFGLQMIIYNEEVRLQDAYVGYSLLYPYTDNYLDDETIPKETKLTFQNLFTQRIAGQDVKARSALEQKIWDMVSLVENVYDRTKFPDAFNSMISINEAQTRSLAQHSKISLSEETLTDITMEKGGTSVIADGYLVHGVMTEEEALFAFGFGVCLQLVDDLQDTLKDTEVNHQTLFTYGWTRKQSADVKAYKAFQLLYLFIDPDHYDIDEKGSDLRGALLKMTHTIMLKAIAKYCYIFTEAFVEALAQFAPIPIQHLQRVNNMARMLQMVRNNQI
;
A
#
# COMPACT_ATOMS: atom_id res chain seq x y z
N MET A 1 6.33 30.38 -25.65
CA MET A 1 7.34 29.35 -25.92
C MET A 1 8.34 29.16 -24.76
N PHE A 2 9.03 30.20 -24.27
CA PHE A 2 9.92 30.06 -23.10
C PHE A 2 9.15 29.97 -21.76
N VAL A 3 7.98 30.61 -21.68
CA VAL A 3 7.07 30.58 -20.52
C VAL A 3 6.36 29.21 -20.39
N ASP A 4 6.03 28.56 -21.50
CA ASP A 4 5.32 27.26 -21.50
C ASP A 4 6.23 26.08 -21.13
N ILE A 5 7.54 26.20 -21.40
CA ILE A 5 8.55 25.26 -20.89
C ILE A 5 8.64 25.37 -19.36
N ILE A 6 8.58 26.59 -18.82
CA ILE A 6 8.54 26.84 -17.38
C ILE A 6 7.24 26.28 -16.77
N PHE A 7 6.09 26.38 -17.45
CA PHE A 7 4.82 25.86 -16.96
C PHE A 7 4.68 24.33 -17.07
N ALA A 8 5.26 23.70 -18.10
CA ALA A 8 5.37 22.25 -18.19
C ALA A 8 6.32 21.68 -17.13
N LEU A 9 7.41 22.39 -16.82
CA LEU A 9 8.25 22.12 -15.65
C LEU A 9 7.47 22.32 -14.34
N PHE A 10 6.53 23.27 -14.28
CA PHE A 10 5.67 23.53 -13.10
C PHE A 10 4.63 22.43 -12.82
N VAL A 11 4.20 21.65 -13.82
CA VAL A 11 3.26 20.52 -13.62
C VAL A 11 3.98 19.18 -13.49
N ILE A 12 5.11 19.01 -14.18
CA ILE A 12 6.10 17.99 -13.80
C ILE A 12 6.57 18.24 -12.36
N ALA A 13 6.63 19.50 -11.90
CA ALA A 13 6.77 19.88 -10.50
C ALA A 13 5.42 20.25 -9.85
N ALA A 14 4.33 19.54 -10.17
CA ALA A 14 3.05 19.53 -9.42
C ALA A 14 2.74 18.11 -8.91
N VAL A 15 2.65 17.12 -9.81
CA VAL A 15 2.67 15.69 -9.45
C VAL A 15 4.09 15.28 -9.06
N GLY A 16 5.09 15.94 -9.66
CA GLY A 16 6.39 16.02 -9.02
C GLY A 16 6.38 16.88 -7.77
N TYR A 17 5.67 17.99 -7.56
CA TYR A 17 5.67 18.63 -6.22
C TYR A 17 5.36 17.58 -5.14
N PHE A 18 4.36 16.75 -5.42
CA PHE A 18 4.01 15.67 -4.53
C PHE A 18 5.11 14.58 -4.35
N PHE A 19 5.98 14.30 -5.33
CA PHE A 19 7.09 13.32 -5.19
C PHE A 19 8.49 13.96 -5.02
N TYR A 20 8.87 14.90 -5.91
CA TYR A 20 10.04 15.78 -5.97
C TYR A 20 10.16 16.83 -4.85
N TYR A 21 9.06 17.33 -4.25
CA TYR A 21 9.13 18.22 -3.08
C TYR A 21 8.76 17.53 -1.76
N PHE A 22 7.90 16.50 -1.79
CA PHE A 22 7.35 15.91 -0.57
C PHE A 22 7.69 14.41 -0.41
N VAL A 23 7.17 13.50 -1.25
CA VAL A 23 6.88 12.15 -0.73
C VAL A 23 7.83 11.00 -1.18
N LEU A 24 8.85 11.19 -2.06
CA LEU A 24 9.74 10.06 -2.45
C LEU A 24 11.11 10.49 -3.05
N PRO A 25 12.05 9.54 -3.29
CA PRO A 25 13.35 9.75 -3.90
C PRO A 25 13.39 10.72 -5.08
N ARG A 26 14.48 11.50 -5.19
CA ARG A 26 14.86 12.26 -6.41
C ARG A 26 14.42 11.52 -7.67
N PRO A 27 13.38 11.99 -8.41
CA PRO A 27 12.71 11.16 -9.43
C PRO A 27 13.62 10.76 -10.61
N SER A 28 14.79 11.38 -10.75
CA SER A 28 15.82 10.97 -11.70
C SER A 28 16.48 9.62 -11.42
N THR A 29 16.33 9.03 -10.22
CA THR A 29 16.99 7.77 -9.84
C THR A 29 16.09 6.58 -10.14
N ILE A 30 14.85 6.59 -9.64
CA ILE A 30 13.83 5.55 -9.91
C ILE A 30 13.62 5.38 -11.42
N LEU A 31 13.46 6.49 -12.16
CA LEU A 31 13.29 6.47 -13.61
C LEU A 31 14.55 6.01 -14.38
N LYS A 32 15.75 6.06 -13.77
CA LYS A 32 16.97 5.49 -14.36
C LYS A 32 17.10 3.98 -14.09
N GLU A 33 16.70 3.50 -12.92
CA GLU A 33 16.72 2.06 -12.62
C GLU A 33 15.63 1.32 -13.42
N LEU A 34 14.43 1.89 -13.55
CA LEU A 34 13.38 1.36 -14.42
C LEU A 34 13.75 1.38 -15.91
N ALA A 35 14.46 2.43 -16.38
CA ALA A 35 14.90 2.52 -17.79
C ALA A 35 16.22 1.80 -18.10
N GLY A 36 16.95 1.32 -17.09
CA GLY A 36 18.30 0.78 -17.24
C GLY A 36 18.37 -0.71 -17.59
N ASN A 37 17.39 -1.50 -17.13
CA ASN A 37 17.42 -2.96 -17.19
C ASN A 37 16.43 -3.51 -18.22
N ARG A 38 16.94 -3.89 -19.40
CA ARG A 38 16.15 -4.53 -20.47
C ARG A 38 15.63 -5.90 -20.03
N LEU A 39 14.35 -5.95 -19.68
CA LEU A 39 13.63 -7.19 -19.41
C LEU A 39 13.59 -8.09 -20.66
N ARG A 40 14.00 -9.35 -20.50
CA ARG A 40 13.54 -10.47 -21.33
C ARG A 40 12.86 -11.47 -20.41
N ILE A 41 11.56 -11.65 -20.59
CA ILE A 41 10.78 -12.71 -19.95
C ILE A 41 10.59 -13.80 -20.99
N GLU A 42 11.07 -15.01 -20.72
CA GLU A 42 10.75 -16.19 -21.54
C GLU A 42 9.51 -16.86 -20.96
N PHE A 43 8.40 -16.81 -21.70
CA PHE A 43 7.21 -17.59 -21.40
C PHE A 43 7.27 -18.98 -22.04
N VAL A 44 6.79 -19.98 -21.30
CA VAL A 44 6.43 -21.29 -21.84
C VAL A 44 5.34 -21.10 -22.90
N SER A 45 5.50 -21.73 -24.07
CA SER A 45 4.67 -21.48 -25.26
C SER A 45 3.16 -21.52 -24.97
N PRO A 46 2.39 -20.48 -25.34
CA PRO A 46 0.93 -20.49 -25.21
C PRO A 46 0.28 -21.54 -26.11
N PRO A 47 -0.96 -21.97 -25.82
CA PRO A 47 -1.73 -22.85 -26.70
C PRO A 47 -1.97 -22.20 -28.07
N ILE A 48 -2.07 -23.04 -29.11
CA ILE A 48 -2.33 -22.58 -30.49
C ILE A 48 -3.72 -21.92 -30.53
N PRO A 49 -3.87 -20.68 -31.04
CA PRO A 49 -5.16 -20.01 -31.15
C PRO A 49 -6.12 -20.80 -32.05
N SER A 50 -7.37 -21.00 -31.61
CA SER A 50 -8.38 -21.73 -32.38
C SER A 50 -9.46 -20.83 -33.00
N THR A 51 -9.53 -19.56 -32.62
CA THR A 51 -10.52 -18.58 -33.10
C THR A 51 -9.87 -17.25 -33.55
N PRO A 52 -10.56 -16.44 -34.36
CA PRO A 52 -10.11 -15.08 -34.69
C PRO A 52 -9.91 -14.22 -33.44
N LEU A 53 -10.83 -14.32 -32.47
CA LEU A 53 -10.77 -13.58 -31.21
C LEU A 53 -9.52 -13.93 -30.39
N GLN A 54 -9.23 -15.22 -30.21
CA GLN A 54 -8.00 -15.65 -29.55
C GLN A 54 -6.75 -15.16 -30.30
N THR A 55 -6.77 -15.19 -31.62
CA THR A 55 -5.65 -14.72 -32.45
C THR A 55 -5.37 -13.23 -32.23
N VAL A 56 -6.41 -12.39 -32.23
CA VAL A 56 -6.29 -10.94 -31.93
C VAL A 56 -5.88 -10.71 -30.48
N TRP A 57 -6.44 -11.46 -29.52
CA TRP A 57 -6.09 -11.35 -28.11
C TRP A 57 -4.62 -11.69 -27.81
N PHE A 58 -4.10 -12.81 -28.32
CA PHE A 58 -2.70 -13.17 -28.15
C PHE A 58 -1.75 -12.18 -28.84
N ASN A 59 -2.18 -11.54 -29.94
CA ASN A 59 -1.43 -10.45 -30.56
C ASN A 59 -1.41 -9.20 -29.65
N ILE A 60 -2.55 -8.83 -29.03
CA ILE A 60 -2.61 -7.73 -28.04
C ILE A 60 -1.66 -8.01 -26.87
N LEU A 61 -1.70 -9.20 -26.27
CA LEU A 61 -0.77 -9.58 -25.19
C LEU A 61 0.70 -9.43 -25.61
N GLY A 62 1.08 -9.99 -26.77
CA GLY A 62 2.44 -9.88 -27.29
C GLY A 62 2.88 -8.46 -27.71
N LEU A 63 1.93 -7.52 -27.84
CA LEU A 63 2.18 -6.09 -28.05
C LEU A 63 2.27 -5.33 -26.72
N LEU A 64 1.47 -5.69 -25.72
CA LEU A 64 1.54 -5.12 -24.36
C LEU A 64 2.87 -5.47 -23.66
N ASP A 65 3.43 -6.66 -23.93
CA ASP A 65 4.73 -7.10 -23.41
C ASP A 65 5.95 -6.39 -24.04
N ARG A 66 5.75 -5.48 -25.00
CA ARG A 66 6.83 -4.78 -25.73
C ARG A 66 6.67 -3.28 -25.55
N GLU A 67 7.76 -2.55 -25.25
CA GLU A 67 7.77 -1.08 -25.00
C GLU A 67 7.25 -0.19 -26.17
N GLY A 68 6.84 -0.79 -27.29
CA GLY A 68 6.26 -0.15 -28.46
C GLY A 68 4.73 -0.21 -28.50
N TYR A 69 4.06 0.50 -27.57
CA TYR A 69 2.61 0.76 -27.56
C TYR A 69 2.09 1.62 -28.74
N GLY A 70 2.62 1.36 -29.94
CA GLY A 70 2.36 2.14 -31.15
C GLY A 70 1.02 1.81 -31.83
N GLN A 71 0.87 2.31 -33.06
CA GLN A 71 -0.31 2.11 -33.92
C GLN A 71 -0.74 0.64 -34.10
N SER A 72 0.17 -0.32 -33.94
CA SER A 72 -0.14 -1.76 -33.96
C SER A 72 -1.08 -2.18 -32.82
N LEU A 73 -0.94 -1.60 -31.63
CA LEU A 73 -1.81 -1.89 -30.49
C LEU A 73 -3.21 -1.32 -30.73
N GLU A 74 -3.32 -0.04 -31.10
CA GLU A 74 -4.60 0.57 -31.52
C GLU A 74 -5.31 -0.28 -32.58
N THR A 75 -4.59 -0.75 -33.59
CA THR A 75 -5.17 -1.56 -34.68
C THR A 75 -5.77 -2.86 -34.14
N ALA A 76 -5.02 -3.58 -33.30
CA ALA A 76 -5.50 -4.83 -32.70
C ALA A 76 -6.66 -4.61 -31.72
N LEU A 77 -6.63 -3.52 -30.94
CA LEU A 77 -7.74 -3.13 -30.05
C LEU A 77 -9.01 -2.80 -30.83
N ARG A 78 -8.90 -2.09 -31.96
CA ARG A 78 -10.04 -1.80 -32.85
C ARG A 78 -10.57 -3.07 -33.51
N GLU A 79 -9.71 -4.00 -33.89
CA GLU A 79 -10.10 -5.32 -34.42
C GLU A 79 -10.87 -6.14 -33.36
N LEU A 80 -10.39 -6.16 -32.11
CA LEU A 80 -11.10 -6.79 -30.99
C LEU A 80 -12.49 -6.16 -30.75
N GLY A 81 -12.59 -4.83 -30.75
CA GLY A 81 -13.86 -4.13 -30.62
C GLY A 81 -14.84 -4.40 -31.78
N GLN A 82 -14.33 -4.59 -33.00
CA GLN A 82 -15.13 -5.02 -34.15
C GLN A 82 -15.67 -6.44 -33.96
N LEU A 83 -14.86 -7.38 -33.45
CA LEU A 83 -15.32 -8.74 -33.13
C LEU A 83 -16.43 -8.73 -32.08
N PHE A 84 -16.25 -8.00 -30.97
CA PHE A 84 -17.29 -7.85 -29.93
C PHE A 84 -18.59 -7.22 -30.47
N THR A 85 -18.50 -6.34 -31.46
CA THR A 85 -19.68 -5.68 -32.05
C THR A 85 -20.35 -6.55 -33.12
N ALA A 86 -19.59 -7.40 -33.82
CA ALA A 86 -20.10 -8.28 -34.87
C ALA A 86 -20.82 -9.51 -34.33
N ASP A 87 -20.42 -10.01 -33.15
CA ASP A 87 -20.98 -11.21 -32.53
C ASP A 87 -21.00 -11.10 -30.98
N PRO A 88 -22.18 -11.05 -30.35
CA PRO A 88 -22.31 -11.06 -28.89
C PRO A 88 -21.70 -12.29 -28.21
N ASP A 89 -21.63 -13.44 -28.88
CA ASP A 89 -21.00 -14.65 -28.31
C ASP A 89 -19.48 -14.50 -28.21
N SER A 90 -18.86 -13.62 -29.00
CA SER A 90 -17.44 -13.27 -28.89
C SER A 90 -17.08 -12.58 -27.56
N VAL A 91 -18.00 -11.81 -26.96
CA VAL A 91 -17.80 -11.28 -25.60
C VAL A 91 -17.80 -12.43 -24.58
N ARG A 92 -18.70 -13.41 -24.71
CA ARG A 92 -18.70 -14.59 -23.84
C ARG A 92 -17.47 -15.47 -24.05
N GLU A 93 -16.97 -15.60 -25.29
CA GLU A 93 -15.72 -16.31 -25.57
C GLU A 93 -14.54 -15.63 -24.87
N PHE A 94 -14.44 -14.30 -24.95
CA PHE A 94 -13.40 -13.52 -24.29
C PHE A 94 -13.43 -13.67 -22.76
N LEU A 95 -14.61 -13.58 -22.14
CA LEU A 95 -14.79 -13.78 -20.70
C LEU A 95 -14.54 -15.23 -20.26
N ALA A 96 -14.67 -16.20 -21.17
CA ALA A 96 -14.41 -17.62 -20.92
C ALA A 96 -12.95 -18.04 -21.19
N LEU A 97 -12.07 -17.13 -21.61
CA LEU A 97 -10.63 -17.41 -21.72
C LEU A 97 -10.07 -17.74 -20.35
N LYS A 98 -9.45 -18.92 -20.20
CA LYS A 98 -8.85 -19.40 -18.93
C LYS A 98 -7.54 -18.70 -18.53
N ASP A 99 -7.28 -17.52 -19.10
CA ASP A 99 -6.28 -16.59 -18.59
C ASP A 99 -7.00 -15.75 -17.53
N GLU A 100 -6.89 -16.15 -16.26
CA GLU A 100 -7.59 -15.53 -15.10
C GLU A 100 -7.28 -14.02 -14.94
N GLU A 101 -6.34 -13.50 -15.73
CA GLU A 101 -5.93 -12.11 -15.74
C GLU A 101 -6.30 -11.38 -17.05
N ALA A 102 -6.99 -11.98 -18.02
CA ALA A 102 -7.20 -11.38 -19.34
C ALA A 102 -7.98 -10.05 -19.28
N LEU A 103 -9.19 -10.08 -18.72
CA LEU A 103 -10.01 -8.89 -18.49
C LEU A 103 -9.31 -7.92 -17.50
N THR A 104 -8.61 -8.47 -16.50
CA THR A 104 -7.86 -7.69 -15.49
C THR A 104 -6.71 -6.89 -16.10
N LYS A 105 -5.87 -7.49 -16.95
CA LYS A 105 -4.80 -6.83 -17.72
C LYS A 105 -5.39 -5.78 -18.68
N PHE A 106 -6.51 -6.13 -19.33
CA PHE A 106 -7.20 -5.24 -20.26
C PHE A 106 -7.75 -3.97 -19.58
N LEU A 107 -8.33 -4.11 -18.39
CA LEU A 107 -8.86 -3.00 -17.60
C LEU A 107 -7.73 -2.20 -16.92
N LYS A 108 -6.70 -2.85 -16.36
CA LYS A 108 -5.52 -2.17 -15.80
C LYS A 108 -4.74 -1.35 -16.84
N PHE A 109 -4.85 -1.70 -18.13
CA PHE A 109 -4.32 -0.86 -19.21
C PHE A 109 -5.08 0.48 -19.34
N VAL A 110 -6.37 0.56 -18.99
CA VAL A 110 -7.12 1.83 -18.91
C VAL A 110 -6.46 2.75 -17.88
N GLY A 111 -6.22 2.26 -16.66
CA GLY A 111 -5.57 3.01 -15.59
C GLY A 111 -4.17 3.48 -15.97
N CYS A 112 -3.31 2.55 -16.39
CA CYS A 112 -1.95 2.85 -16.85
C CYS A 112 -1.92 3.88 -17.99
N THR A 113 -2.82 3.79 -18.96
CA THR A 113 -2.85 4.72 -20.10
C THR A 113 -3.42 6.08 -19.72
N ALA A 114 -4.52 6.14 -18.96
CA ALA A 114 -5.04 7.38 -18.40
C ALA A 114 -4.01 8.11 -17.51
N PHE A 115 -3.19 7.34 -16.79
CA PHE A 115 -2.07 7.84 -15.99
C PHE A 115 -0.93 8.38 -16.86
N GLU A 116 -0.49 7.71 -17.92
CA GLU A 116 0.54 8.25 -18.83
C GLU A 116 0.07 9.49 -19.60
N LEU A 117 -1.22 9.57 -19.93
CA LEU A 117 -1.84 10.75 -20.54
C LEU A 117 -1.80 11.97 -19.61
N SER A 118 -2.02 11.78 -18.30
CA SER A 118 -1.84 12.85 -17.30
C SER A 118 -0.42 13.45 -17.29
N LYS A 119 0.59 12.66 -17.69
CA LYS A 119 2.01 13.06 -17.72
C LYS A 119 2.44 13.78 -19.00
N LYS A 120 1.53 13.96 -19.98
CA LYS A 120 1.75 14.65 -21.28
C LYS A 120 2.97 14.17 -22.11
N LYS A 121 3.51 12.98 -21.87
CA LYS A 121 4.77 12.53 -22.52
C LYS A 121 4.62 11.73 -23.82
N ARG A 122 3.41 11.30 -24.16
CA ARG A 122 3.05 10.67 -25.44
C ARG A 122 1.60 11.06 -25.77
N VAL A 123 1.42 12.07 -26.62
CA VAL A 123 0.17 12.86 -26.59
C VAL A 123 -0.95 12.31 -27.48
N GLU A 124 -0.65 11.55 -28.54
CA GLU A 124 -1.69 11.17 -29.54
C GLU A 124 -1.96 9.65 -29.63
N GLN A 125 -0.92 8.80 -29.62
CA GLN A 125 -1.12 7.36 -29.79
C GLN A 125 -1.73 6.71 -28.55
N ASP A 126 -1.32 7.13 -27.36
CA ASP A 126 -1.84 6.60 -26.10
C ASP A 126 -3.31 7.03 -25.87
N LEU A 127 -3.71 8.20 -26.41
CA LEU A 127 -5.13 8.58 -26.47
C LEU A 127 -5.94 7.60 -27.32
N LYS A 128 -5.45 7.30 -28.53
CA LYS A 128 -6.13 6.36 -29.43
C LYS A 128 -6.19 4.95 -28.87
N ASN A 129 -5.17 4.53 -28.13
CA ASN A 129 -5.16 3.28 -27.39
C ASN A 129 -6.23 3.29 -26.28
N LEU A 130 -6.29 4.34 -25.45
CA LEU A 130 -7.30 4.49 -24.39
C LEU A 130 -8.73 4.54 -24.96
N ASP A 131 -8.97 5.33 -26.01
CA ASP A 131 -10.26 5.40 -26.71
C ASP A 131 -10.70 4.02 -27.24
N ALA A 132 -9.76 3.25 -27.81
CA ALA A 132 -10.03 1.91 -28.31
C ALA A 132 -10.36 0.92 -27.17
N VAL A 133 -9.64 0.97 -26.04
CA VAL A 133 -9.96 0.12 -24.88
C VAL A 133 -11.29 0.50 -24.25
N LEU A 134 -11.56 1.79 -24.00
CA LEU A 134 -12.85 2.23 -23.45
C LEU A 134 -14.02 1.88 -24.38
N ALA A 135 -13.84 1.94 -25.70
CA ALA A 135 -14.84 1.45 -26.64
C ALA A 135 -15.11 -0.06 -26.48
N CYS A 136 -14.07 -0.89 -26.33
CA CYS A 136 -14.23 -2.32 -26.05
C CYS A 136 -14.90 -2.59 -24.70
N VAL A 137 -14.50 -1.89 -23.63
CA VAL A 137 -15.14 -2.00 -22.30
C VAL A 137 -16.62 -1.67 -22.39
N ARG A 138 -16.99 -0.63 -23.14
CA ARG A 138 -18.38 -0.25 -23.38
C ARG A 138 -19.19 -1.34 -24.12
N THR A 139 -18.57 -2.08 -25.04
CA THR A 139 -19.22 -3.24 -25.68
C THR A 139 -19.31 -4.45 -24.73
N ILE A 140 -18.32 -4.66 -23.85
CA ILE A 140 -18.38 -5.71 -22.82
C ILE A 140 -19.53 -5.45 -21.83
N ILE A 141 -19.63 -4.24 -21.26
CA ILE A 141 -20.70 -3.90 -20.30
C ILE A 141 -22.10 -3.74 -20.92
N ALA A 142 -22.25 -3.99 -22.22
CA ALA A 142 -23.56 -4.06 -22.88
C ALA A 142 -24.33 -5.35 -22.54
N THR A 143 -23.67 -6.36 -21.96
CA THR A 143 -24.31 -7.58 -21.44
C THR A 143 -24.22 -7.64 -19.91
N GLU A 144 -25.18 -8.31 -19.27
CA GLU A 144 -25.19 -8.47 -17.81
C GLU A 144 -24.01 -9.32 -17.32
N GLU A 145 -23.59 -10.33 -18.11
CA GLU A 145 -22.38 -11.11 -17.81
C GLU A 145 -21.12 -10.25 -17.90
N GLY A 146 -21.05 -9.32 -18.85
CA GLY A 146 -19.92 -8.41 -19.01
C GLY A 146 -19.87 -7.33 -17.94
N LYS A 147 -21.01 -6.76 -17.53
CA LYS A 147 -21.09 -5.89 -16.34
C LYS A 147 -20.63 -6.63 -15.09
N GLN A 148 -21.12 -7.85 -14.88
CA GLN A 148 -20.72 -8.64 -13.71
C GLN A 148 -19.21 -8.91 -13.72
N ALA A 149 -18.65 -9.32 -14.86
CA ALA A 149 -17.22 -9.54 -14.99
C ALA A 149 -16.38 -8.27 -14.76
N VAL A 150 -16.83 -7.10 -15.26
CA VAL A 150 -16.15 -5.81 -14.99
C VAL A 150 -16.25 -5.41 -13.53
N ALA A 151 -17.41 -5.60 -12.88
CA ALA A 151 -17.59 -5.38 -11.44
C ALA A 151 -16.85 -6.42 -10.57
N ASP A 152 -16.35 -7.52 -11.16
CA ASP A 152 -15.53 -8.53 -10.50
C ASP A 152 -14.02 -8.33 -10.67
N VAL A 153 -13.59 -7.50 -11.63
CA VAL A 153 -12.21 -7.03 -11.72
C VAL A 153 -11.99 -5.88 -10.74
N LYS A 154 -11.08 -6.11 -9.79
CA LYS A 154 -10.67 -5.12 -8.80
C LYS A 154 -10.11 -3.85 -9.46
N ASP A 155 -10.54 -2.69 -8.95
CA ASP A 155 -10.10 -1.34 -9.34
C ASP A 155 -10.39 -1.00 -10.83
N ALA A 156 -11.21 -1.79 -11.52
CA ALA A 156 -11.61 -1.52 -12.90
C ALA A 156 -12.43 -0.23 -13.03
N LEU A 157 -13.33 0.02 -12.08
CA LEU A 157 -14.17 1.21 -12.08
C LEU A 157 -13.37 2.42 -11.57
N TYR A 158 -12.34 2.20 -10.75
CA TYR A 158 -11.33 3.21 -10.40
C TYR A 158 -10.56 3.68 -11.63
N ASP A 159 -10.06 2.76 -12.45
CA ASP A 159 -9.30 3.08 -13.66
C ASP A 159 -10.14 3.81 -14.71
N VAL A 160 -11.41 3.41 -14.89
CA VAL A 160 -12.37 4.15 -15.73
C VAL A 160 -12.67 5.52 -15.11
N TYR A 161 -12.79 5.64 -13.78
CA TYR A 161 -13.00 6.91 -13.11
C TYR A 161 -11.81 7.86 -13.31
N HIS A 162 -10.57 7.36 -13.23
CA HIS A 162 -9.36 8.12 -13.50
C HIS A 162 -9.33 8.70 -14.93
N ALA A 163 -9.87 7.98 -15.91
CA ALA A 163 -9.97 8.46 -17.29
C ALA A 163 -10.89 9.69 -17.45
N THR A 164 -11.78 9.98 -16.50
CA THR A 164 -12.65 11.17 -16.52
C THR A 164 -11.91 12.49 -16.21
N PHE A 165 -10.69 12.45 -15.65
CA PHE A 165 -9.96 13.65 -15.20
C PHE A 165 -8.92 14.16 -16.20
N TYR A 166 -8.22 13.24 -16.88
CA TYR A 166 -6.97 13.55 -17.59
C TYR A 166 -7.02 13.32 -19.11
N SER A 167 -8.17 12.86 -19.62
CA SER A 167 -8.39 12.60 -21.05
C SER A 167 -9.05 13.80 -21.75
N PRO A 168 -9.09 13.85 -23.10
CA PRO A 168 -9.92 14.79 -23.85
C PRO A 168 -11.41 14.59 -23.56
N ALA A 169 -12.21 15.64 -23.78
CA ALA A 169 -13.63 15.64 -23.43
C ALA A 169 -14.45 14.48 -24.05
N ALA A 170 -14.11 14.03 -25.27
CA ALA A 170 -14.74 12.88 -25.91
C ALA A 170 -14.47 11.57 -25.14
N THR A 171 -13.22 11.32 -24.76
CA THR A 171 -12.80 10.16 -23.96
C THR A 171 -13.41 10.20 -22.55
N GLN A 172 -13.42 11.38 -21.92
CA GLN A 172 -14.10 11.58 -20.61
C GLN A 172 -15.59 11.26 -20.69
N ALA A 173 -16.28 11.66 -21.77
CA ALA A 173 -17.70 11.36 -21.97
C ALA A 173 -17.98 9.86 -22.10
N VAL A 174 -17.06 9.09 -22.72
CA VAL A 174 -17.17 7.62 -22.77
C VAL A 174 -16.96 7.02 -21.38
N ALA A 175 -15.98 7.48 -20.62
CA ALA A 175 -15.74 7.01 -19.25
C ALA A 175 -16.94 7.29 -18.32
N PHE A 176 -17.51 8.51 -18.34
CA PHE A 176 -18.73 8.82 -17.59
C PHE A 176 -19.93 7.95 -17.99
N ALA A 177 -20.09 7.64 -19.28
CA ALA A 177 -21.15 6.74 -19.74
C ALA A 177 -20.96 5.30 -19.21
N ILE A 178 -19.73 4.77 -19.21
CA ILE A 178 -19.43 3.44 -18.64
C ILE A 178 -19.77 3.40 -17.15
N LEU A 179 -19.31 4.40 -16.38
CA LEU A 179 -19.59 4.47 -14.94
C LEU A 179 -21.08 4.56 -14.64
N ARG A 180 -21.81 5.41 -15.38
CA ARG A 180 -23.27 5.53 -15.29
C ARG A 180 -23.97 4.19 -15.49
N ASP A 181 -23.56 3.44 -16.51
CA ASP A 181 -24.19 2.16 -16.86
C ASP A 181 -23.87 1.04 -15.84
N MET A 182 -22.80 1.23 -15.04
CA MET A 182 -22.39 0.35 -13.93
C MET A 182 -23.03 0.71 -12.57
N LEU A 183 -23.37 1.98 -12.32
CA LEU A 183 -23.98 2.45 -11.06
C LEU A 183 -25.31 1.75 -10.68
N HIS A 184 -26.03 1.22 -11.66
CA HIS A 184 -27.29 0.48 -11.48
C HIS A 184 -27.13 -1.05 -11.56
N HIS A 185 -25.91 -1.56 -11.76
CA HIS A 185 -25.67 -3.00 -11.95
C HIS A 185 -25.70 -3.77 -10.62
N SER A 186 -24.92 -3.32 -9.65
CA SER A 186 -24.83 -3.98 -8.34
C SER A 186 -24.36 -3.01 -7.26
N GLU A 187 -24.65 -3.35 -6.01
CA GLU A 187 -24.17 -2.61 -4.83
C GLU A 187 -22.64 -2.55 -4.79
N LYS A 188 -21.97 -3.63 -5.23
CA LYS A 188 -20.50 -3.69 -5.37
C LYS A 188 -19.98 -2.66 -6.36
N ALA A 189 -20.57 -2.60 -7.57
CA ALA A 189 -20.17 -1.64 -8.59
C ALA A 189 -20.44 -0.19 -8.16
N TYR A 190 -21.60 0.05 -7.53
CA TYR A 190 -21.92 1.37 -6.96
C TYR A 190 -20.88 1.79 -5.92
N LYS A 191 -20.58 0.90 -4.97
CA LYS A 191 -19.61 1.15 -3.89
C LYS A 191 -18.20 1.37 -4.42
N GLU A 192 -17.71 0.58 -5.38
CA GLU A 192 -16.39 0.78 -5.99
C GLU A 192 -16.31 2.14 -6.70
N ILE A 193 -17.38 2.59 -7.39
CA ILE A 193 -17.42 3.92 -8.01
C ILE A 193 -17.37 5.02 -6.93
N VAL A 194 -18.12 4.89 -5.84
CA VAL A 194 -18.08 5.85 -4.71
C VAL A 194 -16.71 5.88 -4.02
N GLU A 195 -16.09 4.73 -3.77
CA GLU A 195 -14.73 4.64 -3.21
C GLU A 195 -13.68 5.22 -4.17
N SER A 196 -13.85 5.00 -5.48
CA SER A 196 -12.99 5.59 -6.52
C SER A 196 -13.14 7.10 -6.58
N MET A 197 -14.36 7.59 -6.38
CA MET A 197 -14.66 8.99 -6.24
C MET A 197 -13.95 9.56 -5.00
N GLU A 198 -14.08 8.97 -3.81
CA GLU A 198 -13.32 9.38 -2.62
C GLU A 198 -11.81 9.45 -2.88
N ASP A 199 -11.23 8.38 -3.45
CA ASP A 199 -9.78 8.21 -3.57
C ASP A 199 -9.14 9.12 -4.64
N LEU A 200 -9.87 9.49 -5.70
CA LEU A 200 -9.38 10.42 -6.74
C LEU A 200 -9.84 11.88 -6.56
N MET A 201 -10.78 12.13 -5.64
CA MET A 201 -11.32 13.46 -5.37
C MET A 201 -11.03 14.01 -3.98
N TYR A 202 -10.06 13.44 -3.27
CA TYR A 202 -9.51 14.07 -2.08
C TYR A 202 -8.25 14.88 -2.43
N ASN A 203 -8.22 16.16 -2.03
CA ASN A 203 -6.98 16.95 -1.99
C ASN A 203 -6.50 17.07 -0.54
N PRO A 204 -5.45 16.32 -0.13
CA PRO A 204 -4.96 16.30 1.25
C PRO A 204 -4.51 17.66 1.78
N ILE A 205 -4.09 18.57 0.89
CA ILE A 205 -3.54 19.88 1.25
C ILE A 205 -4.65 20.91 1.49
N LYS A 206 -5.88 20.65 1.02
CA LYS A 206 -7.01 21.58 1.07
C LYS A 206 -8.20 21.12 1.89
N GLU A 207 -8.24 19.86 2.33
CA GLU A 207 -9.44 19.23 2.93
C GLU A 207 -10.69 19.39 2.03
N GLU A 208 -10.50 19.33 0.70
CA GLU A 208 -11.56 19.52 -0.30
C GLU A 208 -12.02 18.21 -0.95
N PHE A 209 -13.34 18.01 -1.00
CA PHE A 209 -14.01 16.97 -1.78
C PHE A 209 -14.26 17.48 -3.23
N LEU A 210 -13.62 16.87 -4.24
CA LEU A 210 -13.51 17.43 -5.60
C LEU A 210 -14.73 17.26 -6.53
N LEU A 211 -15.90 16.75 -6.10
CA LEU A 211 -17.10 16.76 -6.98
C LEU A 211 -17.45 18.20 -7.44
N ALA A 212 -17.25 19.18 -6.56
CA ALA A 212 -17.41 20.59 -6.90
C ALA A 212 -16.39 21.09 -7.93
N GLN A 213 -15.19 20.47 -7.99
CA GLN A 213 -14.16 20.75 -9.01
C GLN A 213 -14.40 19.98 -10.32
N LEU A 214 -15.13 18.86 -10.31
CA LEU A 214 -15.68 18.27 -11.55
C LEU A 214 -16.65 19.27 -12.17
N PHE A 215 -17.65 19.75 -11.42
CA PHE A 215 -18.61 20.73 -11.92
C PHE A 215 -17.99 22.08 -12.28
N GLU A 216 -16.92 22.51 -11.60
CA GLU A 216 -16.17 23.70 -12.00
C GLU A 216 -15.43 23.53 -13.33
N ARG A 217 -14.88 22.34 -13.61
CA ARG A 217 -14.27 22.05 -14.91
C ARG A 217 -15.31 21.91 -16.02
N LEU A 218 -16.46 21.30 -15.72
CA LEU A 218 -17.60 21.23 -16.63
C LEU A 218 -18.18 22.63 -16.93
N ALA A 219 -18.27 23.52 -15.95
CA ALA A 219 -18.69 24.91 -16.15
C ALA A 219 -17.72 25.74 -17.02
N ASN A 220 -16.55 25.21 -17.35
CA ASN A 220 -15.56 25.81 -18.25
C ASN A 220 -15.33 24.96 -19.53
N THR A 221 -16.26 24.06 -19.90
CA THR A 221 -16.15 23.24 -21.12
C THR A 221 -17.26 23.53 -22.13
N ASP A 222 -16.88 23.75 -23.39
CA ASP A 222 -17.84 23.87 -24.51
C ASP A 222 -18.32 22.50 -25.03
N SER A 223 -17.87 21.40 -24.42
CA SER A 223 -18.13 20.03 -24.91
C SER A 223 -19.49 19.50 -24.43
N VAL A 224 -20.54 19.78 -25.21
CA VAL A 224 -21.89 19.25 -24.97
C VAL A 224 -21.92 17.73 -24.70
N PRO A 225 -21.19 16.84 -25.42
CA PRO A 225 -21.19 15.41 -25.11
C PRO A 225 -20.65 15.07 -23.72
N LEU A 226 -19.65 15.82 -23.23
CA LEU A 226 -19.09 15.66 -21.89
C LEU A 226 -20.08 16.15 -20.83
N LEU A 227 -20.68 17.33 -21.04
CA LEU A 227 -21.72 17.86 -20.16
C LEU A 227 -22.88 16.87 -20.02
N THR A 228 -23.42 16.36 -21.12
CA THR A 228 -24.50 15.37 -21.12
C THR A 228 -24.11 14.10 -20.36
N ALA A 229 -22.91 13.57 -20.59
CA ALA A 229 -22.44 12.34 -19.95
C ALA A 229 -22.24 12.52 -18.43
N ALA A 230 -21.61 13.61 -18.01
CA ALA A 230 -21.35 13.88 -16.60
C ALA A 230 -22.63 14.21 -15.80
N VAL A 231 -23.57 14.98 -16.38
CA VAL A 231 -24.88 15.23 -15.77
C VAL A 231 -25.66 13.92 -15.64
N SER A 232 -25.67 13.09 -16.68
CA SER A 232 -26.32 11.76 -16.63
C SER A 232 -25.69 10.81 -15.60
N PHE A 233 -24.37 10.90 -15.40
CA PHE A 233 -23.66 10.13 -14.38
C PHE A 233 -24.06 10.56 -12.96
N VAL A 234 -24.11 11.86 -12.68
CA VAL A 234 -24.52 12.37 -11.36
C VAL A 234 -26.00 12.11 -11.07
N ASP A 235 -26.86 12.18 -12.10
CA ASP A 235 -28.27 11.78 -11.97
C ASP A 235 -28.41 10.30 -11.55
N ALA A 236 -27.71 9.39 -12.24
CA ALA A 236 -27.66 7.97 -11.88
C ALA A 236 -27.03 7.71 -10.51
N LEU A 237 -26.01 8.48 -10.11
CA LEU A 237 -25.37 8.36 -8.79
C LEU A 237 -26.35 8.62 -7.65
N LEU A 238 -27.21 9.63 -7.81
CA LEU A 238 -28.22 10.02 -6.83
C LEU A 238 -29.47 9.13 -6.84
N LYS A 239 -29.83 8.58 -8.01
CA LYS A 239 -31.05 7.79 -8.24
C LYS A 239 -30.82 6.27 -8.20
N SER A 240 -29.58 5.80 -8.07
CA SER A 240 -29.29 4.36 -8.03
C SER A 240 -30.04 3.65 -6.89
N PRO A 241 -30.61 2.46 -7.12
CA PRO A 241 -31.21 1.65 -6.06
C PRO A 241 -30.19 1.22 -4.99
N HIS A 242 -28.89 1.34 -5.27
CA HIS A 242 -27.80 1.03 -4.35
C HIS A 242 -27.29 2.25 -3.56
N ALA A 243 -27.83 3.45 -3.80
CA ALA A 243 -27.33 4.68 -3.20
C ALA A 243 -27.54 4.73 -1.67
N GLY A 244 -28.68 4.24 -1.16
CA GLY A 244 -28.99 4.28 0.26
C GLY A 244 -28.75 5.66 0.88
N GLU A 245 -27.98 5.70 1.96
CA GLU A 245 -27.60 6.94 2.67
C GLU A 245 -26.65 7.84 1.87
N TYR A 246 -25.87 7.30 0.91
CA TYR A 246 -24.97 8.10 0.06
C TYR A 246 -25.74 9.12 -0.80
N SER A 247 -27.00 8.86 -1.19
CA SER A 247 -27.80 9.85 -1.93
C SER A 247 -28.01 11.13 -1.12
N ALA A 248 -28.30 11.01 0.17
CA ALA A 248 -28.44 12.15 1.08
C ALA A 248 -27.09 12.85 1.32
N MET A 249 -26.02 12.08 1.54
CA MET A 249 -24.66 12.59 1.68
C MET A 249 -24.22 13.44 0.48
N PHE A 250 -24.42 12.94 -0.75
CA PHE A 250 -24.08 13.67 -1.97
C PHE A 250 -24.94 14.93 -2.16
N ARG A 251 -26.26 14.87 -1.90
CA ARG A 251 -27.15 16.04 -1.97
C ARG A 251 -26.68 17.17 -1.05
N HIS A 252 -26.36 16.84 0.20
CA HIS A 252 -25.84 17.80 1.17
C HIS A 252 -24.49 18.41 0.71
N HIS A 253 -23.54 17.59 0.26
CA HIS A 253 -22.26 18.07 -0.28
C HIS A 253 -22.42 18.94 -1.54
N PHE A 254 -23.43 18.67 -2.38
CA PHE A 254 -23.75 19.49 -3.55
C PHE A 254 -24.36 20.85 -3.18
N GLU A 255 -25.19 20.90 -2.14
CA GLU A 255 -25.76 22.14 -1.60
C GLU A 255 -24.66 23.02 -0.97
N GLU A 256 -23.88 22.50 -0.02
CA GLU A 256 -22.81 23.25 0.66
C GLU A 256 -21.76 23.85 -0.29
N ARG A 257 -21.53 23.19 -1.44
CA ARG A 257 -20.53 23.60 -2.44
C ARG A 257 -21.10 24.41 -3.60
N GLY A 258 -22.37 24.82 -3.54
CA GLY A 258 -23.01 25.66 -4.56
C GLY A 258 -23.12 25.01 -5.95
N VAL A 259 -23.19 23.67 -6.01
CA VAL A 259 -23.21 22.94 -7.30
C VAL A 259 -24.48 23.24 -8.10
N GLN A 260 -25.60 23.53 -7.44
CA GLN A 260 -26.84 23.98 -8.09
C GLN A 260 -26.63 25.28 -8.91
N GLU A 261 -25.90 26.26 -8.37
CA GLU A 261 -25.61 27.54 -9.07
C GLU A 261 -24.69 27.32 -10.28
N LYS A 262 -23.67 26.44 -10.12
CA LYS A 262 -22.78 26.02 -11.21
C LYS A 262 -23.56 25.31 -12.33
N LEU A 263 -24.47 24.41 -11.96
CA LEU A 263 -25.37 23.71 -12.90
C LEU A 263 -26.28 24.70 -13.65
N GLN A 264 -26.94 25.63 -12.96
CA GLN A 264 -27.75 26.68 -13.58
C GLN A 264 -26.93 27.56 -14.56
N THR A 265 -25.66 27.83 -14.23
CA THR A 265 -24.75 28.55 -15.13
C THR A 265 -24.48 27.77 -16.43
N ILE A 266 -24.27 26.45 -16.34
CA ILE A 266 -24.12 25.56 -17.51
C ILE A 266 -25.42 25.49 -18.33
N SER A 267 -26.58 25.36 -17.66
CA SER A 267 -27.91 25.34 -18.28
C SER A 267 -28.16 26.61 -19.12
N GLY A 268 -27.75 27.77 -18.62
CA GLY A 268 -27.83 29.06 -19.33
C GLY A 268 -26.85 29.23 -20.50
N GLN A 269 -25.81 28.38 -20.61
CA GLN A 269 -24.81 28.41 -21.68
C GLN A 269 -25.07 27.37 -22.78
N HIS A 270 -25.67 26.22 -22.44
CA HIS A 270 -25.83 25.07 -23.33
C HIS A 270 -27.27 24.54 -23.34
N SER A 271 -28.06 25.00 -24.31
CA SER A 271 -29.49 24.65 -24.48
C SER A 271 -29.76 23.14 -24.55
N GLU A 272 -28.80 22.37 -25.05
CA GLU A 272 -28.89 20.93 -25.29
C GLU A 272 -28.84 20.11 -23.99
N VAL A 273 -28.29 20.67 -22.92
CA VAL A 273 -28.26 20.06 -21.57
C VAL A 273 -29.16 20.78 -20.56
N GLN A 274 -29.88 21.81 -20.98
CA GLN A 274 -30.80 22.56 -20.12
C GLN A 274 -31.83 21.64 -19.43
N ALA A 275 -32.63 20.88 -20.18
CA ALA A 275 -33.66 20.01 -19.60
C ALA A 275 -33.14 18.96 -18.59
N PRO A 276 -32.07 18.17 -18.87
CA PRO A 276 -31.53 17.24 -17.88
C PRO A 276 -30.86 17.95 -16.68
N ILE A 277 -30.26 19.13 -16.87
CA ILE A 277 -29.74 19.92 -15.74
C ILE A 277 -30.88 20.46 -14.87
N ASP A 278 -31.92 21.03 -15.46
CA ASP A 278 -33.06 21.58 -14.75
C ASP A 278 -33.79 20.48 -13.94
N SER A 279 -33.86 19.25 -14.48
CA SER A 279 -34.32 18.07 -13.72
C SER A 279 -33.39 17.77 -12.55
N LEU A 280 -32.07 17.67 -12.76
CA LEU A 280 -31.10 17.38 -11.69
C LEU A 280 -31.11 18.44 -10.59
N VAL A 281 -31.26 19.73 -10.96
CA VAL A 281 -31.38 20.84 -10.00
C VAL A 281 -32.69 20.75 -9.22
N ALA A 282 -33.80 20.38 -9.86
CA ALA A 282 -35.07 20.10 -9.17
C ALA A 282 -34.92 18.93 -8.20
N ASP A 283 -34.35 17.79 -8.63
CA ASP A 283 -34.07 16.64 -7.78
C ASP A 283 -33.20 17.04 -6.56
N LEU A 284 -32.14 17.83 -6.77
CA LEU A 284 -31.28 18.36 -5.71
C LEU A 284 -32.01 19.34 -4.76
N SER A 285 -33.14 19.91 -5.18
CA SER A 285 -33.96 20.85 -4.38
C SER A 285 -35.16 20.19 -3.70
N GLU A 286 -35.63 19.05 -4.21
CA GLU A 286 -36.74 18.25 -3.66
C GLU A 286 -36.30 17.25 -2.58
N GLY A 287 -34.98 17.15 -2.32
CA GLY A 287 -34.44 16.36 -1.22
C GLY A 287 -35.09 16.74 0.12
N ASP A 288 -35.61 15.73 0.83
CA ASP A 288 -36.35 15.91 2.07
C ASP A 288 -35.51 16.72 3.07
N LYS A 289 -36.09 17.78 3.64
CA LYS A 289 -35.48 18.53 4.77
C LYS A 289 -35.60 17.77 6.09
N ALA A 290 -35.63 16.44 6.03
CA ALA A 290 -35.08 15.65 7.10
C ALA A 290 -33.62 16.08 7.22
N GLU A 291 -33.25 16.71 8.34
CA GLU A 291 -31.86 16.69 8.75
C GLU A 291 -31.43 15.22 8.63
N PRO A 292 -30.39 14.87 7.85
CA PRO A 292 -29.75 13.59 8.07
C PRO A 292 -29.39 13.56 9.56
N SER A 293 -29.44 12.40 10.21
CA SER A 293 -29.21 12.33 11.66
C SER A 293 -27.78 12.75 12.09
N PHE A 294 -26.96 13.18 11.14
CA PHE A 294 -25.95 14.23 11.27
C PHE A 294 -26.53 15.58 11.75
N HIS A 295 -27.15 15.60 12.94
CA HIS A 295 -27.00 16.78 13.79
C HIS A 295 -25.51 16.96 13.99
N THR A 296 -24.93 18.07 13.50
CA THR A 296 -23.50 18.40 13.55
C THR A 296 -22.95 18.36 14.98
N THR A 297 -22.64 17.14 15.39
CA THR A 297 -22.04 16.75 16.65
C THR A 297 -20.61 16.33 16.36
N PRO A 298 -19.74 16.27 17.38
CA PRO A 298 -18.33 15.88 17.16
C PRO A 298 -18.14 14.52 16.47
N HIS A 299 -19.17 13.67 16.45
CA HIS A 299 -19.13 12.38 15.75
C HIS A 299 -19.09 12.48 14.22
N ASP A 300 -19.76 13.46 13.61
CA ASP A 300 -19.89 13.51 12.14
C ASP A 300 -18.63 14.05 11.47
N THR A 301 -18.00 15.03 12.14
CA THR A 301 -16.65 15.48 11.81
C THR A 301 -15.66 14.34 11.94
N MET A 302 -15.70 13.54 13.03
CA MET A 302 -14.88 12.33 13.14
C MET A 302 -15.18 11.29 12.05
N SER A 303 -16.43 11.13 11.61
CA SER A 303 -16.79 10.23 10.51
C SER A 303 -16.14 10.64 9.19
N ASN A 304 -16.27 11.91 8.81
CA ASN A 304 -15.64 12.46 7.60
C ASN A 304 -14.10 12.39 7.66
N TYR A 305 -13.49 12.73 8.81
CA TYR A 305 -12.04 12.60 9.01
C TYR A 305 -11.58 11.13 8.94
N SER A 306 -12.36 10.17 9.46
CA SER A 306 -12.05 8.75 9.35
C SER A 306 -12.16 8.24 7.91
N HIS A 307 -13.15 8.71 7.13
CA HIS A 307 -13.22 8.45 5.69
C HIS A 307 -11.97 8.97 4.96
N MET A 308 -11.60 10.24 5.15
CA MET A 308 -10.40 10.84 4.54
C MET A 308 -9.12 10.05 4.88
N PHE A 309 -8.97 9.62 6.14
CA PHE A 309 -7.85 8.77 6.56
C PHE A 309 -7.81 7.44 5.79
N LYS A 310 -8.96 6.75 5.70
CA LYS A 310 -9.07 5.47 5.01
C LYS A 310 -8.81 5.60 3.50
N SER A 311 -9.27 6.65 2.85
CA SER A 311 -8.96 6.94 1.44
C SER A 311 -7.46 7.05 1.19
N ARG A 312 -6.74 7.78 2.06
CA ARG A 312 -5.26 7.89 1.99
C ARG A 312 -4.57 6.51 2.13
N ILE A 313 -5.01 5.68 3.07
CA ILE A 313 -4.49 4.31 3.26
C ILE A 313 -4.76 3.43 2.02
N ARG A 314 -5.96 3.47 1.45
CA ARG A 314 -6.30 2.73 0.22
C ARG A 314 -5.44 3.19 -0.95
N PHE A 315 -5.25 4.49 -1.11
CA PHE A 315 -4.39 5.07 -2.15
C PHE A 315 -2.95 4.58 -2.03
N PHE A 316 -2.34 4.64 -0.84
CA PHE A 316 -0.98 4.11 -0.62
C PHE A 316 -0.89 2.61 -0.91
N SER A 317 -1.87 1.82 -0.43
CA SER A 317 -1.92 0.37 -0.66
C SER A 317 -2.01 0.02 -2.16
N ARG A 318 -2.90 0.69 -2.91
CA ARG A 318 -3.03 0.53 -4.37
C ARG A 318 -1.73 0.89 -5.10
N VAL A 319 -1.17 2.08 -4.83
CA VAL A 319 0.06 2.54 -5.51
C VAL A 319 1.21 1.56 -5.28
N LEU A 320 1.39 1.05 -4.06
CA LEU A 320 2.47 0.10 -3.77
C LEU A 320 2.19 -1.32 -4.26
N GLY A 321 0.93 -1.77 -4.29
CA GLY A 321 0.54 -3.03 -4.93
C GLY A 321 0.79 -3.02 -6.44
N CYS A 322 0.40 -1.94 -7.13
CA CYS A 322 0.71 -1.72 -8.55
C CYS A 322 2.22 -1.66 -8.78
N LEU A 323 2.96 -0.89 -7.97
CA LEU A 323 4.42 -0.79 -8.07
C LEU A 323 5.09 -2.16 -7.87
N TYR A 324 4.74 -2.88 -6.81
CA TYR A 324 5.23 -4.24 -6.55
C TYR A 324 4.93 -5.20 -7.70
N THR A 325 3.78 -5.03 -8.37
CA THR A 325 3.42 -5.84 -9.55
C THR A 325 4.38 -5.59 -10.72
N VAL A 326 4.70 -4.33 -11.03
CA VAL A 326 5.55 -3.95 -12.19
C VAL A 326 7.06 -3.90 -11.90
N LEU A 327 7.48 -3.98 -10.63
CA LEU A 327 8.91 -3.98 -10.27
C LEU A 327 9.65 -5.16 -10.95
N PRO A 328 10.85 -4.93 -11.51
CA PRO A 328 11.57 -5.96 -12.22
C PRO A 328 12.08 -7.04 -11.25
N GLY A 329 12.00 -8.30 -11.66
CA GLY A 329 12.53 -9.45 -10.92
C GLY A 329 14.06 -9.56 -10.99
N VAL A 330 14.77 -8.49 -10.61
CA VAL A 330 16.24 -8.40 -10.58
C VAL A 330 16.68 -7.62 -9.34
N LEU A 331 17.95 -7.74 -8.95
CA LEU A 331 18.52 -6.98 -7.82
C LEU A 331 18.58 -5.46 -8.11
N PRO A 332 18.40 -4.61 -7.08
CA PRO A 332 18.73 -3.19 -7.16
C PRO A 332 20.17 -2.97 -7.64
N ALA A 333 20.37 -2.05 -8.60
CA ALA A 333 21.69 -1.80 -9.19
C ALA A 333 22.70 -1.22 -8.17
N LYS A 334 22.18 -0.66 -7.07
CA LYS A 334 22.97 -0.15 -5.94
C LYS A 334 23.51 -1.24 -4.99
N MET A 335 23.07 -2.50 -5.08
CA MET A 335 23.62 -3.58 -4.26
C MET A 335 25.09 -3.82 -4.65
N LYS A 336 26.01 -3.61 -3.72
CA LYS A 336 27.46 -3.78 -3.93
C LYS A 336 27.92 -5.10 -3.33
N PRO A 337 28.58 -5.98 -4.10
CA PRO A 337 29.11 -7.22 -3.56
C PRO A 337 30.23 -6.93 -2.56
N ILE A 338 30.22 -7.66 -1.46
CA ILE A 338 31.29 -7.71 -0.47
C ILE A 338 32.32 -8.74 -0.96
N SER A 339 33.62 -8.51 -0.74
CA SER A 339 34.65 -9.48 -1.14
C SER A 339 34.75 -10.65 -0.15
N ASP A 340 35.28 -11.79 -0.60
CA ASP A 340 35.47 -12.93 0.29
C ASP A 340 36.52 -12.66 1.38
N GLU A 341 37.53 -11.83 1.12
CA GLU A 341 38.49 -11.43 2.16
C GLU A 341 37.80 -10.68 3.30
N VAL A 342 36.88 -9.76 2.98
CA VAL A 342 36.13 -8.97 3.99
C VAL A 342 35.16 -9.87 4.77
N ARG A 343 34.43 -10.76 4.08
CA ARG A 343 33.55 -11.76 4.71
C ARG A 343 34.31 -12.66 5.68
N MET A 344 35.46 -13.17 5.27
CA MET A 344 36.28 -14.08 6.09
C MET A 344 36.98 -13.34 7.24
N ALA A 345 37.43 -12.10 7.02
CA ALA A 345 37.96 -11.24 8.09
C ALA A 345 36.91 -10.99 9.17
N SER A 346 35.65 -10.73 8.79
CA SER A 346 34.54 -10.54 9.74
C SER A 346 34.30 -11.79 10.60
N ILE A 347 34.25 -13.00 10.00
CA ILE A 347 34.15 -14.24 10.77
C ILE A 347 35.35 -14.46 11.70
N MET A 348 36.58 -14.23 11.22
CA MET A 348 37.78 -14.41 12.03
C MET A 348 37.81 -13.42 13.19
N ARG A 349 37.35 -12.18 12.99
CA ARG A 349 37.20 -11.19 14.05
C ARG A 349 36.14 -11.60 15.08
N MET A 350 34.95 -12.05 14.64
CA MET A 350 33.91 -12.58 15.53
C MET A 350 34.40 -13.78 16.35
N LYS A 351 35.20 -14.68 15.76
CA LYS A 351 35.81 -15.79 16.47
C LYS A 351 36.80 -15.31 17.52
N ASN A 352 37.72 -14.43 17.16
CA ASN A 352 38.71 -13.86 18.07
C ASN A 352 38.04 -13.16 19.26
N LEU A 353 36.99 -12.35 19.03
CA LEU A 353 36.21 -11.72 20.10
C LEU A 353 35.58 -12.74 21.05
N ARG A 354 35.05 -13.85 20.53
CA ARG A 354 34.44 -14.92 21.33
C ARG A 354 35.48 -15.69 22.15
N ASP A 355 36.61 -16.03 21.55
CA ASP A 355 37.71 -16.74 22.21
C ASP A 355 38.38 -15.85 23.27
N SER A 356 38.54 -14.55 23.00
CA SER A 356 38.94 -13.55 24.00
C SER A 356 37.97 -13.53 25.19
N LYS A 357 36.67 -13.31 24.98
CA LYS A 357 35.66 -13.29 26.07
C LYS A 357 35.65 -14.54 26.94
N ARG A 358 36.05 -15.69 26.40
CA ARG A 358 36.11 -16.97 27.12
C ARG A 358 37.39 -17.13 27.96
N THR A 359 38.47 -16.45 27.61
CA THR A 359 39.83 -16.71 28.14
C THR A 359 40.44 -15.54 28.90
N GLY A 360 40.00 -14.30 28.64
CA GLY A 360 40.46 -13.09 29.31
C GLY A 360 39.55 -12.64 30.45
N SER A 361 40.08 -11.74 31.28
CA SER A 361 39.31 -10.97 32.26
C SER A 361 39.10 -9.55 31.71
N PHE A 362 37.85 -9.15 31.55
CA PHE A 362 37.45 -7.87 30.97
C PHE A 362 36.50 -7.13 31.90
N THR A 363 36.48 -5.79 31.83
CA THR A 363 35.47 -4.97 32.51
C THR A 363 34.10 -5.13 31.84
N PRO A 364 32.98 -4.80 32.52
CA PRO A 364 31.66 -4.80 31.91
C PRO A 364 31.58 -3.98 30.62
N GLU A 365 32.23 -2.81 30.57
CA GLU A 365 32.25 -1.88 29.44
C GLU A 365 33.00 -2.47 28.23
N GLU A 366 34.12 -3.17 28.47
CA GLU A 366 34.84 -3.92 27.43
C GLU A 366 33.96 -5.06 26.88
N VAL A 367 33.27 -5.79 27.75
CA VAL A 367 32.34 -6.86 27.34
C VAL A 367 31.18 -6.29 26.52
N GLN A 368 30.62 -5.14 26.89
CA GLN A 368 29.59 -4.42 26.13
C GLN A 368 30.11 -3.99 24.75
N SER A 369 31.27 -3.34 24.68
CA SER A 369 31.91 -2.93 23.42
C SER A 369 32.12 -4.12 22.45
N MET A 370 32.72 -5.21 22.94
CA MET A 370 32.91 -6.44 22.15
C MET A 370 31.59 -7.11 21.73
N ASN A 371 30.49 -6.86 22.46
CA ASN A 371 29.15 -7.31 22.09
C ASN A 371 28.58 -6.45 20.94
N ARG A 372 28.69 -5.12 21.03
CA ARG A 372 28.28 -4.19 19.96
C ARG A 372 29.05 -4.45 18.66
N GLU A 373 30.37 -4.64 18.74
CA GLU A 373 31.20 -4.99 17.56
C GLU A 373 30.74 -6.29 16.90
N MET A 374 30.46 -7.35 17.67
CA MET A 374 29.99 -8.63 17.13
C MET A 374 28.59 -8.54 16.50
N SER A 375 27.69 -7.71 17.05
CA SER A 375 26.39 -7.42 16.45
C SER A 375 26.54 -6.65 15.14
N ALA A 376 27.39 -5.62 15.12
CA ALA A 376 27.69 -4.81 13.94
C ALA A 376 28.23 -5.66 12.78
N LEU A 377 29.25 -6.49 13.04
CA LEU A 377 29.81 -7.44 12.07
C LEU A 377 28.79 -8.43 11.52
N THR A 378 27.82 -8.86 12.34
CA THR A 378 26.76 -9.77 11.87
C THR A 378 25.76 -9.05 10.97
N LEU A 379 25.42 -7.80 11.30
CA LEU A 379 24.41 -6.98 10.60
C LEU A 379 24.97 -6.21 9.39
N GLY A 380 26.27 -6.27 9.14
CA GLY A 380 26.93 -5.55 8.06
C GLY A 380 27.02 -4.03 8.26
N VAL A 381 26.91 -3.56 9.50
CA VAL A 381 27.00 -2.14 9.87
C VAL A 381 28.31 -1.85 10.60
N GLU A 382 28.71 -0.57 10.63
CA GLU A 382 29.88 -0.14 11.40
C GLU A 382 29.60 -0.20 12.91
N PRO A 383 30.57 -0.55 13.77
CA PRO A 383 30.38 -0.55 15.22
C PRO A 383 29.91 0.80 15.79
N ALA A 384 30.33 1.90 15.17
CA ALA A 384 29.95 3.26 15.56
C ALA A 384 28.43 3.52 15.50
N PHE A 385 27.68 2.81 14.65
CA PHE A 385 26.21 2.89 14.60
C PHE A 385 25.57 2.46 15.93
N PHE A 386 26.08 1.40 16.56
CA PHE A 386 25.62 0.95 17.87
C PHE A 386 25.98 1.94 18.98
N ASP A 387 27.10 2.66 18.85
CA ASP A 387 27.46 3.73 19.79
C ASP A 387 26.61 5.01 19.57
N ASP A 388 26.11 5.28 18.35
CA ASP A 388 25.14 6.37 18.11
C ASP A 388 23.75 6.02 18.66
N MET A 389 23.25 4.80 18.42
CA MET A 389 22.02 4.29 19.04
C MET A 389 22.07 4.36 20.58
N MET A 390 23.23 4.07 21.17
CA MET A 390 23.45 4.23 22.62
C MET A 390 23.35 5.71 23.04
N LYS A 391 24.03 6.63 22.35
CA LYS A 391 23.98 8.07 22.65
C LYS A 391 22.59 8.67 22.51
N ARG A 392 21.83 8.21 21.52
CA ARG A 392 20.42 8.57 21.31
C ARG A 392 19.47 7.91 22.31
N GLY A 393 19.94 7.08 23.23
CA GLY A 393 19.13 6.50 24.31
C GLY A 393 18.38 5.21 23.96
N MET A 394 18.58 4.61 22.78
CA MET A 394 17.80 3.44 22.33
C MET A 394 17.84 2.28 23.34
N PHE A 395 19.02 1.96 23.91
CA PHE A 395 19.15 0.84 24.85
C PHE A 395 18.59 1.15 26.24
N SER A 396 18.71 2.39 26.74
CA SER A 396 18.09 2.80 28.01
C SER A 396 16.57 2.87 27.93
N GLU A 397 16.02 3.33 26.79
CA GLU A 397 14.58 3.38 26.58
C GLU A 397 14.01 1.98 26.27
N THR A 398 14.76 1.10 25.58
CA THR A 398 14.43 -0.34 25.49
C THR A 398 14.39 -0.98 26.88
N ARG A 399 15.32 -0.62 27.78
CA ARG A 399 15.31 -1.13 29.17
C ARG A 399 14.05 -0.68 29.91
N ARG A 400 13.72 0.62 29.83
CA ARG A 400 12.48 1.17 30.43
C ARG A 400 11.22 0.49 29.90
N PHE A 401 11.18 0.16 28.61
CA PHE A 401 10.08 -0.60 28.03
C PHE A 401 9.96 -2.00 28.66
N VAL A 402 11.07 -2.74 28.76
CA VAL A 402 11.09 -4.05 29.41
C VAL A 402 10.62 -3.96 30.86
N ASP A 403 11.09 -2.96 31.62
CA ASP A 403 10.69 -2.75 33.01
C ASP A 403 9.20 -2.40 33.16
N GLN A 404 8.62 -1.61 32.24
CA GLN A 404 7.18 -1.33 32.20
C GLN A 404 6.36 -2.56 31.79
N ALA A 405 6.80 -3.31 30.78
CA ALA A 405 6.12 -4.52 30.32
C ALA A 405 6.08 -5.60 31.41
N GLU A 406 7.20 -5.84 32.09
CA GLU A 406 7.30 -6.79 33.23
C GLU A 406 6.47 -6.37 34.44
N ALA A 407 6.16 -5.08 34.60
CA ALA A 407 5.27 -4.58 35.64
C ALA A 407 3.77 -4.83 35.34
N ILE A 408 3.42 -5.04 34.06
CA ILE A 408 2.05 -5.34 33.60
C ILE A 408 1.79 -6.86 33.64
N GLU A 409 2.69 -7.65 33.06
CA GLU A 409 2.56 -9.11 33.00
C GLU A 409 3.93 -9.81 32.95
N ASN A 410 3.99 -11.06 33.41
CA ASN A 410 5.14 -11.94 33.23
C ASN A 410 5.16 -12.53 31.81
N TRP A 411 5.48 -11.69 30.83
CA TRP A 411 5.65 -12.06 29.42
C TRP A 411 6.69 -13.15 29.21
N ASN A 412 6.42 -14.04 28.25
CA ASN A 412 7.43 -14.96 27.75
C ASN A 412 8.43 -14.22 26.83
N HIS A 413 9.55 -14.87 26.50
CA HIS A 413 10.63 -14.20 25.73
C HIS A 413 10.23 -13.82 24.30
N GLU A 414 9.35 -14.59 23.66
CA GLU A 414 8.89 -14.37 22.29
C GLU A 414 7.82 -13.26 22.25
N GLU A 415 6.88 -13.24 23.20
CA GLU A 415 5.90 -12.15 23.39
C GLU A 415 6.60 -10.80 23.63
N LEU A 416 7.56 -10.76 24.56
CA LEU A 416 8.29 -9.53 24.86
C LEU A 416 9.16 -9.08 23.67
N LEU A 417 9.65 -10.01 22.85
CA LEU A 417 10.36 -9.70 21.61
C LEU A 417 9.41 -9.23 20.49
N GLN A 418 8.21 -9.77 20.40
CA GLN A 418 7.17 -9.36 19.45
C GLN A 418 6.79 -7.89 19.70
N ALA A 419 6.44 -7.54 20.94
CA ALA A 419 6.19 -6.15 21.32
C ALA A 419 7.46 -5.28 21.17
N GLY A 420 8.62 -5.78 21.57
CA GLY A 420 9.90 -5.07 21.46
C GLY A 420 10.29 -4.71 20.02
N ARG A 421 9.92 -5.52 19.00
CA ARG A 421 10.09 -5.15 17.58
C ARG A 421 9.32 -3.88 17.23
N ASN A 422 8.06 -3.78 17.65
CA ASN A 422 7.21 -2.62 17.37
C ASN A 422 7.71 -1.35 18.10
N VAL A 423 8.17 -1.47 19.35
CA VAL A 423 8.85 -0.37 20.08
C VAL A 423 10.10 0.09 19.33
N TRP A 424 10.92 -0.84 18.81
CA TRP A 424 12.10 -0.49 18.03
C TRP A 424 11.76 0.16 16.68
N THR A 425 10.62 -0.15 16.07
CA THR A 425 10.11 0.62 14.92
C THR A 425 9.82 2.07 15.34
N CYS A 426 9.07 2.29 16.43
CA CYS A 426 8.80 3.63 16.97
C CYS A 426 10.09 4.42 17.27
N PHE A 427 11.10 3.77 17.86
CA PHE A 427 12.43 4.37 18.08
C PHE A 427 13.15 4.68 16.76
N GLY A 428 13.03 3.79 15.77
CA GLY A 428 13.52 4.01 14.42
C GLY A 428 12.92 5.26 13.79
N LEU A 429 11.59 5.44 13.87
CA LEU A 429 10.89 6.62 13.35
C LEU A 429 11.36 7.92 14.03
N GLN A 430 11.48 7.94 15.37
CA GLN A 430 12.08 9.07 16.13
C GLN A 430 13.45 9.49 15.56
N MET A 431 14.33 8.52 15.27
CA MET A 431 15.68 8.79 14.77
C MET A 431 15.75 9.10 13.26
N ILE A 432 14.87 8.53 12.44
CA ILE A 432 14.99 8.51 10.96
C ILE A 432 14.09 9.53 10.27
N ILE A 433 12.96 9.88 10.88
CA ILE A 433 12.08 10.96 10.43
C ILE A 433 12.48 12.25 11.14
N TYR A 434 12.42 12.24 12.48
CA TYR A 434 12.50 13.45 13.28
C TYR A 434 13.93 13.81 13.75
N ASN A 435 14.91 12.92 13.52
CA ASN A 435 16.32 13.05 13.95
C ASN A 435 16.49 13.24 15.48
N GLU A 436 15.52 12.80 16.28
CA GLU A 436 15.49 13.04 17.72
C GLU A 436 16.39 12.06 18.50
N GLU A 437 16.55 12.34 19.80
CA GLU A 437 16.93 11.29 20.75
C GLU A 437 15.71 10.43 21.07
N VAL A 438 15.92 9.12 21.19
CA VAL A 438 14.87 8.20 21.59
C VAL A 438 14.37 8.56 22.98
N ARG A 439 13.05 8.62 23.11
CA ARG A 439 12.30 8.53 24.36
C ARG A 439 11.27 7.41 24.23
N LEU A 440 10.84 6.88 25.36
CA LEU A 440 9.69 6.00 25.53
C LEU A 440 8.49 6.80 26.03
N GLN A 441 7.32 6.53 25.47
CA GLN A 441 6.05 7.17 25.81
C GLN A 441 4.97 6.09 25.94
N ASP A 442 4.05 6.28 26.89
CA ASP A 442 3.06 5.26 27.27
C ASP A 442 2.13 4.85 26.10
N ALA A 443 1.92 5.71 25.10
CA ALA A 443 1.07 5.42 23.95
C ALA A 443 1.57 4.22 23.14
N TYR A 444 2.79 4.26 22.60
CA TYR A 444 3.35 3.11 21.88
C TYR A 444 3.82 1.99 22.81
N VAL A 445 4.00 2.21 24.12
CA VAL A 445 4.10 1.09 25.07
C VAL A 445 2.80 0.28 25.07
N GLY A 446 1.65 0.95 25.24
CA GLY A 446 0.34 0.31 25.19
C GLY A 446 0.11 -0.38 23.84
N TYR A 447 0.35 0.33 22.73
CA TYR A 447 0.16 -0.22 21.39
C TYR A 447 1.08 -1.41 21.08
N SER A 448 2.38 -1.34 21.37
CA SER A 448 3.30 -2.47 21.16
C SER A 448 2.91 -3.70 21.98
N LEU A 449 2.38 -3.52 23.19
CA LEU A 449 1.88 -4.61 24.04
C LEU A 449 0.52 -5.17 23.60
N LEU A 450 -0.17 -4.55 22.62
CA LEU A 450 -1.33 -5.17 21.99
C LEU A 450 -0.94 -6.40 21.17
N TYR A 451 0.16 -6.36 20.41
CA TYR A 451 0.53 -7.44 19.47
C TYR A 451 0.57 -8.83 20.12
N PRO A 452 1.22 -9.04 21.29
CA PRO A 452 1.16 -10.33 22.00
C PRO A 452 -0.25 -10.79 22.44
N TYR A 453 -1.19 -9.85 22.66
CA TYR A 453 -2.58 -10.18 23.02
C TYR A 453 -3.48 -10.34 21.79
N THR A 454 -3.29 -9.54 20.74
CA THR A 454 -4.14 -9.53 19.54
C THR A 454 -3.68 -10.56 18.53
N ASP A 455 -2.42 -10.53 18.11
CA ASP A 455 -1.95 -11.32 16.98
C ASP A 455 -1.90 -12.79 17.35
N ASN A 456 -1.43 -13.13 18.55
CA ASN A 456 -1.45 -14.51 19.05
C ASN A 456 -2.89 -15.06 19.19
N TYR A 457 -3.87 -14.19 19.51
CA TYR A 457 -5.29 -14.57 19.56
C TYR A 457 -5.89 -14.75 18.16
N LEU A 458 -5.45 -13.96 17.17
CA LEU A 458 -5.85 -14.10 15.76
C LEU A 458 -5.17 -15.28 15.07
N ASP A 459 -3.96 -15.66 15.48
CA ASP A 459 -3.19 -16.81 14.99
C ASP A 459 -3.67 -18.15 15.59
N ASP A 460 -4.23 -18.18 16.81
CA ASP A 460 -4.60 -19.43 17.50
C ASP A 460 -5.67 -20.23 16.73
N GLU A 461 -5.28 -21.34 16.09
CA GLU A 461 -6.18 -22.23 15.33
C GLU A 461 -7.33 -22.81 16.16
N THR A 462 -7.21 -22.86 17.50
CA THR A 462 -8.25 -23.39 18.39
C THR A 462 -9.42 -22.43 18.58
N ILE A 463 -9.25 -21.15 18.24
CA ILE A 463 -10.27 -20.10 18.37
C ILE A 463 -11.08 -19.99 17.06
N PRO A 464 -12.41 -20.19 17.09
CA PRO A 464 -13.25 -20.11 15.89
C PRO A 464 -13.21 -18.73 15.21
N LYS A 465 -13.33 -18.71 13.89
CA LYS A 465 -13.29 -17.48 13.07
C LYS A 465 -14.36 -16.46 13.50
N GLU A 466 -15.56 -16.92 13.81
CA GLU A 466 -16.67 -16.10 14.28
C GLU A 466 -16.35 -15.43 15.63
N THR A 467 -15.61 -16.11 16.49
CA THR A 467 -15.13 -15.56 17.78
C THR A 467 -14.08 -14.48 17.53
N LYS A 468 -13.11 -14.72 16.63
CA LYS A 468 -12.11 -13.72 16.20
C LYS A 468 -12.79 -12.47 15.62
N LEU A 469 -13.74 -12.63 14.70
CA LEU A 469 -14.51 -11.51 14.13
C LEU A 469 -15.33 -10.76 15.20
N THR A 470 -15.93 -11.48 16.16
CA THR A 470 -16.66 -10.83 17.26
C THR A 470 -15.73 -10.00 18.16
N PHE A 471 -14.53 -10.53 18.46
CA PHE A 471 -13.51 -9.79 19.19
C PHE A 471 -13.05 -8.55 18.40
N GLN A 472 -12.70 -8.70 17.13
CA GLN A 472 -12.25 -7.59 16.27
C GLN A 472 -13.28 -6.47 16.17
N ASN A 473 -14.58 -6.80 16.04
CA ASN A 473 -15.65 -5.80 16.00
C ASN A 473 -15.72 -4.99 17.30
N LEU A 474 -15.65 -5.65 18.47
CA LEU A 474 -15.67 -4.97 19.77
C LEU A 474 -14.40 -4.17 20.02
N PHE A 475 -13.26 -4.65 19.54
CA PHE A 475 -11.98 -3.96 19.64
C PHE A 475 -11.95 -2.71 18.75
N THR A 476 -12.45 -2.77 17.50
CA THR A 476 -12.67 -1.58 16.66
C THR A 476 -13.58 -0.58 17.35
N GLN A 477 -14.71 -1.00 17.95
CA GLN A 477 -15.59 -0.10 18.71
C GLN A 477 -14.87 0.56 19.90
N ARG A 478 -14.05 -0.20 20.64
CA ARG A 478 -13.24 0.32 21.75
C ARG A 478 -12.18 1.33 21.29
N ILE A 479 -11.47 1.05 20.20
CA ILE A 479 -10.49 1.97 19.62
C ILE A 479 -11.18 3.21 19.04
N ALA A 480 -12.39 3.08 18.49
CA ALA A 480 -13.22 4.20 18.04
C ALA A 480 -13.81 5.05 19.19
N GLY A 481 -13.55 4.70 20.45
CA GLY A 481 -13.97 5.47 21.63
C GLY A 481 -15.41 5.21 22.10
N GLN A 482 -16.04 4.13 21.64
CA GLN A 482 -17.36 3.71 22.14
C GLN A 482 -17.23 3.07 23.53
N ASP A 483 -18.26 3.22 24.38
CA ASP A 483 -18.33 2.57 25.71
C ASP A 483 -18.61 1.06 25.57
N VAL A 484 -17.54 0.30 25.34
CA VAL A 484 -17.57 -1.16 25.22
C VAL A 484 -17.07 -1.79 26.50
N LYS A 485 -17.91 -2.58 27.17
CA LYS A 485 -17.51 -3.34 28.36
C LYS A 485 -16.73 -4.60 27.98
N ALA A 486 -15.54 -4.75 28.56
CA ALA A 486 -14.77 -5.98 28.47
C ALA A 486 -15.57 -7.18 29.03
N ARG A 487 -15.55 -8.29 28.30
CA ARG A 487 -16.27 -9.54 28.62
C ARG A 487 -15.38 -10.58 29.27
N SER A 488 -14.07 -10.35 29.27
CA SER A 488 -13.05 -11.24 29.85
C SER A 488 -11.88 -10.44 30.43
N ALA A 489 -11.05 -11.10 31.25
CA ALA A 489 -9.83 -10.50 31.79
C ALA A 489 -8.79 -10.16 30.70
N LEU A 490 -8.80 -10.89 29.56
CA LEU A 490 -7.96 -10.59 28.41
C LEU A 490 -8.43 -9.31 27.71
N GLU A 491 -9.74 -9.19 27.44
CA GLU A 491 -10.30 -7.96 26.87
C GLU A 491 -10.05 -6.75 27.79
N GLN A 492 -10.13 -6.92 29.12
CA GLN A 492 -9.81 -5.84 30.05
C GLN A 492 -8.36 -5.37 29.91
N LYS A 493 -7.38 -6.28 29.87
CA LYS A 493 -5.97 -5.92 29.64
C LYS A 493 -5.75 -5.18 28.32
N ILE A 494 -6.41 -5.62 27.24
CA ILE A 494 -6.35 -4.97 25.93
C ILE A 494 -6.96 -3.55 26.03
N TRP A 495 -8.05 -3.38 26.78
CA TRP A 495 -8.67 -2.07 27.01
C TRP A 495 -7.80 -1.16 27.86
N ASP A 496 -7.06 -1.72 28.82
CA ASP A 496 -6.07 -0.99 29.64
C ASP A 496 -4.90 -0.53 28.76
N MET A 497 -4.44 -1.34 27.80
CA MET A 497 -3.42 -0.94 26.81
C MET A 497 -3.90 0.19 25.89
N VAL A 498 -5.15 0.14 25.41
CA VAL A 498 -5.75 1.28 24.67
C VAL A 498 -5.84 2.54 25.55
N SER A 499 -6.07 2.38 26.86
CA SER A 499 -6.14 3.51 27.79
C SER A 499 -4.77 4.21 27.95
N LEU A 500 -3.65 3.51 27.77
CA LEU A 500 -2.31 4.12 27.74
C LEU A 500 -2.14 5.08 26.54
N VAL A 501 -2.76 4.78 25.41
CA VAL A 501 -2.82 5.70 24.24
C VAL A 501 -3.69 6.92 24.56
N GLU A 502 -4.87 6.71 25.13
CA GLU A 502 -5.83 7.78 25.48
C GLU A 502 -5.30 8.74 26.56
N ASN A 503 -4.41 8.27 27.44
CA ASN A 503 -3.73 9.12 28.43
C ASN A 503 -2.73 10.11 27.81
N VAL A 504 -2.28 9.85 26.57
CA VAL A 504 -1.34 10.71 25.83
C VAL A 504 -2.09 11.54 24.78
N TYR A 505 -2.97 10.92 24.00
CA TYR A 505 -3.63 11.54 22.86
C TYR A 505 -5.12 11.75 23.10
N ASP A 506 -5.51 13.03 23.14
CA ASP A 506 -6.91 13.46 23.11
C ASP A 506 -7.53 13.12 21.74
N ARG A 507 -8.56 12.27 21.75
CA ARG A 507 -9.28 11.77 20.57
C ARG A 507 -9.79 12.86 19.63
N THR A 508 -10.12 14.04 20.16
CA THR A 508 -10.64 15.17 19.36
C THR A 508 -9.54 16.00 18.72
N LYS A 509 -8.31 15.95 19.26
CA LYS A 509 -7.15 16.72 18.78
C LYS A 509 -6.22 15.88 17.91
N PHE A 510 -6.19 14.58 18.13
CA PHE A 510 -5.34 13.62 17.43
C PHE A 510 -6.18 12.46 16.86
N PRO A 511 -7.20 12.72 16.02
CA PRO A 511 -8.07 11.66 15.50
C PRO A 511 -7.27 10.62 14.69
N ASP A 512 -6.22 11.02 14.00
CA ASP A 512 -5.38 10.13 13.19
C ASP A 512 -4.58 9.10 14.01
N ALA A 513 -4.27 9.37 15.28
CA ALA A 513 -3.69 8.38 16.18
C ALA A 513 -4.67 7.23 16.49
N PHE A 514 -5.97 7.48 16.45
CA PHE A 514 -6.99 6.44 16.64
C PHE A 514 -7.48 5.86 15.30
N ASN A 515 -7.57 6.67 14.24
CA ASN A 515 -7.88 6.17 12.89
C ASN A 515 -6.80 5.19 12.40
N SER A 516 -5.51 5.46 12.68
CA SER A 516 -4.42 4.53 12.35
C SER A 516 -4.55 3.19 13.08
N MET A 517 -4.83 3.19 14.38
CA MET A 517 -5.13 1.99 15.16
C MET A 517 -6.37 1.24 14.64
N ILE A 518 -7.41 1.94 14.17
CA ILE A 518 -8.56 1.32 13.51
C ILE A 518 -8.13 0.67 12.19
N SER A 519 -7.36 1.37 11.34
CA SER A 519 -6.94 0.86 10.03
C SER A 519 -6.05 -0.39 10.14
N ILE A 520 -5.09 -0.45 11.07
CA ILE A 520 -4.34 -1.70 11.30
C ILE A 520 -5.24 -2.82 11.84
N ASN A 521 -6.22 -2.52 12.70
CA ASN A 521 -7.16 -3.53 13.16
C ASN A 521 -8.06 -4.07 12.03
N GLU A 522 -8.49 -3.20 11.12
CA GLU A 522 -9.23 -3.57 9.90
C GLU A 522 -8.36 -4.42 8.95
N ALA A 523 -7.10 -4.03 8.73
CA ALA A 523 -6.14 -4.78 7.93
C ALA A 523 -5.83 -6.17 8.53
N GLN A 524 -5.61 -6.26 9.84
CA GLN A 524 -5.46 -7.53 10.57
C GLN A 524 -6.73 -8.39 10.45
N THR A 525 -7.92 -7.80 10.55
CA THR A 525 -9.19 -8.51 10.35
C THR A 525 -9.34 -9.04 8.92
N ARG A 526 -8.92 -8.28 7.91
CA ARG A 526 -8.87 -8.71 6.50
C ARG A 526 -7.87 -9.85 6.32
N SER A 527 -6.74 -9.82 7.02
CA SER A 527 -5.69 -10.84 6.97
C SER A 527 -6.14 -12.24 7.41
N LEU A 528 -7.21 -12.36 8.20
CA LEU A 528 -7.87 -13.65 8.53
C LEU A 528 -8.37 -14.43 7.30
N ALA A 529 -8.43 -13.81 6.11
CA ALA A 529 -8.63 -14.52 4.85
C ALA A 529 -7.45 -15.45 4.49
N GLN A 530 -6.21 -15.10 4.88
CA GLN A 530 -5.00 -15.88 4.61
C GLN A 530 -4.96 -17.23 5.35
N HIS A 531 -5.73 -17.36 6.44
CA HIS A 531 -5.86 -18.59 7.22
C HIS A 531 -6.90 -19.56 6.60
N SER A 532 -7.50 -19.18 5.46
CA SER A 532 -8.48 -20.00 4.74
C SER A 532 -7.83 -21.12 3.94
N LYS A 533 -8.54 -22.25 3.81
CA LYS A 533 -8.20 -23.33 2.87
C LYS A 533 -8.55 -23.00 1.41
N ILE A 534 -9.33 -21.94 1.18
CA ILE A 534 -9.61 -21.43 -0.17
C ILE A 534 -8.39 -20.65 -0.62
N SER A 535 -7.80 -21.01 -1.76
CA SER A 535 -6.60 -20.31 -2.21
C SER A 535 -6.92 -18.88 -2.64
N LEU A 536 -6.18 -17.91 -2.11
CA LEU A 536 -6.24 -16.51 -2.52
C LEU A 536 -5.39 -16.29 -3.78
N SER A 537 -5.74 -15.28 -4.58
CA SER A 537 -4.92 -14.83 -5.71
C SER A 537 -3.68 -14.07 -5.23
N GLU A 538 -2.61 -14.06 -6.04
CA GLU A 538 -1.40 -13.27 -5.73
C GLU A 538 -1.69 -11.78 -5.59
N GLU A 539 -2.68 -11.25 -6.31
CA GLU A 539 -3.19 -9.89 -6.16
C GLU A 539 -3.83 -9.66 -4.78
N THR A 540 -4.75 -10.54 -4.34
CA THR A 540 -5.38 -10.45 -3.01
C THR A 540 -4.33 -10.55 -1.90
N LEU A 541 -3.32 -11.40 -2.06
CA LEU A 541 -2.21 -11.51 -1.11
C LEU A 541 -1.34 -10.26 -1.10
N THR A 542 -1.08 -9.67 -2.28
CA THR A 542 -0.36 -8.41 -2.40
C THR A 542 -1.10 -7.30 -1.64
N ASP A 543 -2.39 -7.11 -1.89
CA ASP A 543 -3.22 -6.12 -1.17
C ASP A 543 -3.12 -6.27 0.36
N ILE A 544 -3.27 -7.50 0.87
CA ILE A 544 -3.26 -7.77 2.32
C ILE A 544 -1.87 -7.48 2.90
N THR A 545 -0.79 -7.91 2.23
CA THR A 545 0.59 -7.59 2.64
C THR A 545 0.84 -6.07 2.64
N MET A 546 0.37 -5.35 1.60
CA MET A 546 0.53 -3.89 1.52
C MET A 546 -0.23 -3.16 2.63
N GLU A 547 -1.50 -3.50 2.81
CA GLU A 547 -2.39 -2.86 3.78
C GLU A 547 -1.97 -3.16 5.22
N LYS A 548 -1.71 -4.42 5.58
CA LYS A 548 -1.27 -4.82 6.93
C LYS A 548 0.08 -4.23 7.29
N GLY A 549 1.07 -4.36 6.40
CA GLY A 549 2.40 -3.81 6.63
C GLY A 549 2.39 -2.28 6.75
N GLY A 550 1.75 -1.61 5.79
CA GLY A 550 1.72 -0.16 5.76
C GLY A 550 0.92 0.48 6.90
N THR A 551 -0.25 -0.06 7.24
CA THR A 551 -1.04 0.46 8.39
C THR A 551 -0.35 0.24 9.72
N SER A 552 0.43 -0.85 9.89
CA SER A 552 1.18 -1.13 11.12
C SER A 552 2.13 0.01 11.48
N VAL A 553 2.91 0.50 10.51
CA VAL A 553 3.93 1.53 10.77
C VAL A 553 3.37 2.95 10.63
N ILE A 554 2.24 3.13 9.92
CA ILE A 554 1.42 4.34 10.05
C ILE A 554 0.97 4.54 11.51
N ALA A 555 0.50 3.47 12.17
CA ALA A 555 0.11 3.55 13.58
C ALA A 555 1.31 3.92 14.47
N ASP A 556 2.46 3.28 14.27
CA ASP A 556 3.71 3.65 14.96
C ASP A 556 4.01 5.15 14.79
N GLY A 557 3.98 5.66 13.56
CA GLY A 557 4.29 7.06 13.25
C GLY A 557 3.35 8.05 13.94
N TYR A 558 2.03 7.81 13.89
CA TYR A 558 1.07 8.65 14.61
C TYR A 558 1.15 8.51 16.12
N LEU A 559 1.55 7.35 16.66
CA LEU A 559 1.69 7.19 18.11
C LEU A 559 2.97 7.84 18.65
N VAL A 560 3.98 8.13 17.82
CA VAL A 560 5.19 8.84 18.25
C VAL A 560 4.94 10.35 18.49
N HIS A 561 4.21 11.06 17.62
CA HIS A 561 3.96 12.52 17.77
C HIS A 561 2.49 12.97 17.72
N GLY A 562 1.53 12.07 17.48
CA GLY A 562 0.09 12.39 17.32
C GLY A 562 -0.30 12.90 15.94
N VAL A 563 0.68 13.38 15.16
CA VAL A 563 0.51 13.93 13.81
C VAL A 563 1.66 13.48 12.91
N MET A 564 1.41 13.43 11.60
CA MET A 564 2.41 13.24 10.55
C MET A 564 2.03 14.09 9.33
N THR A 565 3.02 14.54 8.59
CA THR A 565 2.88 15.03 7.22
C THR A 565 2.65 13.88 6.24
N GLU A 566 2.22 14.19 5.02
CA GLU A 566 2.03 13.18 3.96
C GLU A 566 3.35 12.49 3.56
N GLU A 567 4.50 13.17 3.68
CA GLU A 567 5.84 12.58 3.45
C GLU A 567 6.13 11.45 4.44
N GLU A 568 5.93 11.77 5.71
CA GLU A 568 6.20 10.90 6.85
C GLU A 568 5.23 9.72 6.85
N ALA A 569 3.97 9.98 6.49
CA ALA A 569 2.95 8.95 6.31
C ALA A 569 3.29 7.97 5.19
N LEU A 570 3.66 8.41 3.96
CA LEU A 570 4.03 7.43 2.92
C LEU A 570 5.34 6.72 3.25
N PHE A 571 6.33 7.41 3.84
CA PHE A 571 7.56 6.74 4.27
C PHE A 571 7.26 5.66 5.32
N ALA A 572 6.44 5.97 6.34
CA ALA A 572 5.99 5.01 7.33
C ALA A 572 5.25 3.83 6.67
N PHE A 573 4.29 4.10 5.78
CA PHE A 573 3.53 3.07 5.06
C PHE A 573 4.47 2.18 4.23
N GLY A 574 5.33 2.75 3.40
CA GLY A 574 6.26 2.00 2.55
C GLY A 574 7.34 1.24 3.34
N PHE A 575 7.81 1.79 4.45
CA PHE A 575 8.70 1.09 5.37
C PHE A 575 7.98 -0.11 6.03
N GLY A 576 6.74 0.07 6.46
CA GLY A 576 5.90 -1.01 6.99
C GLY A 576 5.62 -2.12 5.98
N VAL A 577 5.37 -1.79 4.72
CA VAL A 577 5.31 -2.77 3.61
C VAL A 577 6.61 -3.55 3.49
N CYS A 578 7.77 -2.88 3.57
CA CYS A 578 9.06 -3.56 3.53
C CYS A 578 9.21 -4.52 4.71
N LEU A 579 8.87 -4.09 5.94
CA LEU A 579 8.93 -4.93 7.13
C LEU A 579 8.01 -6.16 7.04
N GLN A 580 6.76 -6.01 6.58
CA GLN A 580 5.84 -7.14 6.39
C GLN A 580 6.36 -8.15 5.37
N LEU A 581 6.97 -7.70 4.26
CA LEU A 581 7.63 -8.59 3.30
C LEU A 581 8.84 -9.32 3.90
N VAL A 582 9.56 -8.70 4.85
CA VAL A 582 10.64 -9.38 5.60
C VAL A 582 10.08 -10.38 6.61
N ASP A 583 8.99 -10.05 7.30
CA ASP A 583 8.35 -10.94 8.28
C ASP A 583 7.68 -12.16 7.59
N ASP A 584 6.91 -11.99 6.51
CA ASP A 584 6.36 -13.11 5.71
C ASP A 584 7.47 -14.06 5.21
N LEU A 585 8.62 -13.49 4.84
CA LEU A 585 9.82 -14.23 4.42
C LEU A 585 10.53 -14.90 5.61
N GLN A 586 10.49 -14.31 6.81
CA GLN A 586 11.02 -14.89 8.04
C GLN A 586 10.15 -16.03 8.58
N ASP A 587 8.84 -15.99 8.37
CA ASP A 587 7.88 -16.93 8.95
C ASP A 587 7.34 -17.96 7.95
N THR A 588 7.83 -17.95 6.70
CA THR A 588 7.43 -18.87 5.62
C THR A 588 7.32 -20.37 6.03
N LEU A 589 8.18 -20.88 6.92
CA LEU A 589 8.01 -22.24 7.47
C LEU A 589 6.79 -22.36 8.39
N LYS A 590 6.68 -21.47 9.39
CA LYS A 590 5.58 -21.43 10.36
C LYS A 590 4.26 -21.34 9.58
N ASP A 591 4.16 -20.39 8.65
CA ASP A 591 2.98 -20.19 7.80
C ASP A 591 2.65 -21.43 6.97
N THR A 592 3.65 -22.12 6.41
CA THR A 592 3.43 -23.36 5.66
C THR A 592 2.90 -24.49 6.56
N GLU A 593 3.38 -24.59 7.79
CA GLU A 593 2.95 -25.62 8.75
C GLU A 593 1.47 -25.45 9.16
N VAL A 594 1.00 -24.21 9.34
CA VAL A 594 -0.42 -23.87 9.64
C VAL A 594 -1.28 -23.60 8.38
N ASN A 595 -0.73 -23.79 7.18
CA ASN A 595 -1.39 -23.52 5.89
C ASN A 595 -1.82 -22.05 5.68
N HIS A 596 -1.15 -21.09 6.31
CA HIS A 596 -1.34 -19.67 6.08
C HIS A 596 -0.75 -19.25 4.72
N GLN A 597 -1.52 -18.42 4.00
CA GLN A 597 -1.18 -17.97 2.66
C GLN A 597 -0.54 -16.58 2.68
N THR A 598 0.75 -16.49 2.38
CA THR A 598 1.49 -15.24 2.16
C THR A 598 2.05 -15.22 0.74
N LEU A 599 2.64 -14.09 0.31
CA LEU A 599 3.32 -14.04 -1.00
C LEU A 599 4.40 -15.12 -1.13
N PHE A 600 5.13 -15.42 -0.05
CA PHE A 600 6.20 -16.43 -0.05
C PHE A 600 5.67 -17.87 0.01
N THR A 601 4.58 -18.17 0.75
CA THR A 601 3.98 -19.52 0.71
C THR A 601 3.13 -19.79 -0.54
N TYR A 602 2.62 -18.75 -1.22
CA TYR A 602 1.86 -18.87 -2.47
C TYR A 602 2.66 -19.54 -3.60
N GLY A 603 3.91 -19.14 -3.78
CA GLY A 603 4.82 -19.75 -4.77
C GLY A 603 5.19 -21.18 -4.38
N TRP A 604 5.54 -21.40 -3.11
CA TRP A 604 5.92 -22.70 -2.57
C TRP A 604 4.82 -23.76 -2.78
N THR A 605 3.58 -23.46 -2.43
CA THR A 605 2.42 -24.37 -2.63
C THR A 605 2.17 -24.71 -4.10
N ARG A 606 2.61 -23.86 -5.02
CA ARG A 606 2.52 -24.04 -6.50
C ARG A 606 3.80 -24.58 -7.13
N LYS A 607 4.82 -24.93 -6.35
CA LYS A 607 6.17 -25.35 -6.82
C LYS A 607 6.86 -24.30 -7.71
N GLN A 608 6.57 -23.03 -7.46
CA GLN A 608 7.22 -21.88 -8.10
C GLN A 608 8.31 -21.34 -7.17
N SER A 609 9.42 -20.86 -7.75
CA SER A 609 10.49 -20.24 -6.98
C SER A 609 10.06 -18.88 -6.41
N ALA A 610 10.50 -18.57 -5.20
CA ALA A 610 10.27 -17.27 -4.57
C ALA A 610 11.26 -16.16 -5.03
N ASP A 611 12.23 -16.47 -5.90
CA ASP A 611 13.29 -15.55 -6.36
C ASP A 611 12.77 -14.16 -6.76
N VAL A 612 11.74 -14.11 -7.63
CA VAL A 612 11.15 -12.85 -8.13
C VAL A 612 10.52 -12.02 -7.02
N LYS A 613 9.87 -12.66 -6.05
CA LYS A 613 9.21 -12.00 -4.91
C LYS A 613 10.26 -11.40 -3.96
N ALA A 614 11.34 -12.14 -3.69
CA ALA A 614 12.47 -11.64 -2.92
C ALA A 614 13.23 -10.50 -3.64
N TYR A 615 13.42 -10.57 -4.96
CA TYR A 615 13.97 -9.43 -5.72
C TYR A 615 13.10 -8.18 -5.60
N LYS A 616 11.77 -8.31 -5.78
CA LYS A 616 10.84 -7.19 -5.61
C LYS A 616 10.85 -6.60 -4.19
N ALA A 617 10.96 -7.45 -3.16
CA ALA A 617 11.13 -7.00 -1.78
C ALA A 617 12.45 -6.21 -1.58
N PHE A 618 13.56 -6.63 -2.19
CA PHE A 618 14.80 -5.84 -2.17
C PHE A 618 14.66 -4.51 -2.92
N GLN A 619 13.95 -4.48 -4.05
CA GLN A 619 13.68 -3.23 -4.77
C GLN A 619 12.86 -2.23 -3.94
N LEU A 620 11.79 -2.68 -3.26
CA LEU A 620 11.05 -1.82 -2.32
C LEU A 620 11.92 -1.35 -1.15
N LEU A 621 12.75 -2.22 -0.59
CA LEU A 621 13.65 -1.88 0.52
C LEU A 621 14.61 -0.74 0.14
N TYR A 622 15.26 -0.85 -1.03
CA TYR A 622 16.15 0.20 -1.54
C TYR A 622 15.39 1.45 -1.99
N LEU A 623 14.14 1.33 -2.45
CA LEU A 623 13.31 2.49 -2.77
C LEU A 623 13.04 3.37 -1.53
N PHE A 624 12.61 2.76 -0.43
CA PHE A 624 12.14 3.47 0.77
C PHE A 624 13.21 3.81 1.81
N ILE A 625 14.30 3.05 1.92
CA ILE A 625 15.27 3.24 3.01
C ILE A 625 16.58 3.89 2.55
N ASP A 626 16.94 3.81 1.26
CA ASP A 626 18.21 4.33 0.76
C ASP A 626 18.36 5.85 0.98
N PRO A 627 19.46 6.33 1.60
CA PRO A 627 19.63 7.73 1.95
C PRO A 627 19.81 8.68 0.75
N ASP A 628 20.27 8.21 -0.42
CA ASP A 628 20.45 9.06 -1.63
C ASP A 628 19.14 9.73 -2.10
N HIS A 629 18.03 9.25 -1.56
CA HIS A 629 16.68 9.57 -1.94
C HIS A 629 16.12 10.77 -1.18
N TYR A 630 16.63 11.04 0.02
CA TYR A 630 16.12 12.06 0.94
C TYR A 630 17.08 13.26 1.01
N ASP A 631 16.56 14.47 1.23
CA ASP A 631 17.38 15.67 1.46
C ASP A 631 17.67 15.81 2.97
N ILE A 632 18.64 15.03 3.44
CA ILE A 632 18.95 14.84 4.86
C ILE A 632 20.41 15.15 5.17
N ASP A 633 20.69 15.45 6.44
CA ASP A 633 22.06 15.64 6.91
C ASP A 633 22.88 14.33 6.90
N GLU A 634 24.19 14.47 7.09
CA GLU A 634 25.15 13.35 7.10
C GLU A 634 24.76 12.26 8.13
N LYS A 635 24.18 12.66 9.28
CA LYS A 635 23.78 11.72 10.34
C LYS A 635 22.52 10.95 9.99
N GLY A 636 21.51 11.61 9.42
CA GLY A 636 20.32 10.97 8.89
C GLY A 636 20.66 9.99 7.77
N SER A 637 21.61 10.37 6.92
CA SER A 637 22.15 9.52 5.85
C SER A 637 22.80 8.26 6.40
N ASP A 638 23.68 8.39 7.41
CA ASP A 638 24.33 7.25 8.07
C ASP A 638 23.31 6.30 8.75
N LEU A 639 22.31 6.85 9.46
CA LEU A 639 21.26 6.07 10.13
C LEU A 639 20.41 5.28 9.13
N ARG A 640 19.94 5.92 8.06
CA ARG A 640 19.18 5.25 6.98
C ARG A 640 20.04 4.22 6.25
N GLY A 641 21.28 4.54 5.94
CA GLY A 641 22.24 3.61 5.33
C GLY A 641 22.54 2.40 6.22
N ALA A 642 22.57 2.55 7.54
CA ALA A 642 22.71 1.44 8.48
C ALA A 642 21.43 0.60 8.60
N LEU A 643 20.24 1.22 8.68
CA LEU A 643 18.96 0.51 8.66
C LEU A 643 18.81 -0.35 7.39
N LEU A 644 19.13 0.23 6.22
CA LEU A 644 19.09 -0.49 4.94
C LEU A 644 19.97 -1.75 4.98
N LYS A 645 21.21 -1.65 5.49
CA LYS A 645 22.14 -2.79 5.64
C LYS A 645 21.63 -3.83 6.65
N MET A 646 21.04 -3.39 7.76
CA MET A 646 20.44 -4.29 8.77
C MET A 646 19.29 -5.09 8.17
N THR A 647 18.29 -4.43 7.59
CA THR A 647 17.10 -5.10 7.04
C THR A 647 17.45 -5.98 5.84
N HIS A 648 18.36 -5.53 4.97
CA HIS A 648 18.95 -6.35 3.91
C HIS A 648 19.61 -7.63 4.48
N THR A 649 20.40 -7.51 5.55
CA THR A 649 21.04 -8.68 6.18
C THR A 649 20.03 -9.63 6.83
N ILE A 650 18.93 -9.10 7.39
CA ILE A 650 17.82 -9.90 7.92
C ILE A 650 17.12 -10.69 6.80
N MET A 651 16.86 -10.06 5.64
CA MET A 651 16.34 -10.76 4.45
C MET A 651 17.29 -11.85 3.97
N LEU A 652 18.60 -11.56 3.85
CA LEU A 652 19.60 -12.57 3.46
C LEU A 652 19.66 -13.75 4.44
N LYS A 653 19.50 -13.49 5.74
CA LYS A 653 19.41 -14.54 6.76
C LYS A 653 18.16 -15.41 6.56
N ALA A 654 17.00 -14.81 6.25
CA ALA A 654 15.77 -15.55 6.00
C ALA A 654 15.87 -16.40 4.71
N ILE A 655 16.38 -15.82 3.62
CA ILE A 655 16.68 -16.53 2.37
C ILE A 655 17.65 -17.69 2.62
N ALA A 656 18.70 -17.47 3.43
CA ALA A 656 19.62 -18.52 3.82
C ALA A 656 18.92 -19.65 4.60
N LYS A 657 18.03 -19.32 5.54
CA LYS A 657 17.28 -20.30 6.35
C LYS A 657 16.30 -21.13 5.50
N TYR A 658 15.72 -20.52 4.47
CA TYR A 658 14.69 -21.13 3.62
C TYR A 658 15.13 -21.37 2.18
N CYS A 659 16.42 -21.61 1.96
CA CYS A 659 17.03 -21.69 0.62
C CYS A 659 16.36 -22.69 -0.35
N TYR A 660 15.59 -23.66 0.14
CA TYR A 660 14.85 -24.64 -0.65
C TYR A 660 13.58 -24.10 -1.35
N ILE A 661 13.10 -22.89 -1.04
CA ILE A 661 12.02 -22.21 -1.79
C ILE A 661 12.55 -21.34 -2.94
N PHE A 662 13.87 -21.22 -3.04
CA PHE A 662 14.60 -20.41 -4.01
C PHE A 662 15.39 -21.29 -4.98
N THR A 663 15.89 -20.72 -6.09
CA THR A 663 16.84 -21.44 -6.94
C THR A 663 18.26 -21.38 -6.36
N GLU A 664 19.06 -22.43 -6.61
CA GLU A 664 20.47 -22.47 -6.18
C GLU A 664 21.26 -21.27 -6.74
N ALA A 665 21.08 -20.97 -8.03
CA ALA A 665 21.70 -19.81 -8.68
C ALA A 665 21.30 -18.46 -8.04
N PHE A 666 20.07 -18.31 -7.56
CA PHE A 666 19.63 -17.11 -6.83
C PHE A 666 20.33 -16.99 -5.47
N VAL A 667 20.41 -18.09 -4.71
CA VAL A 667 21.08 -18.11 -3.40
C VAL A 667 22.59 -17.87 -3.53
N GLU A 668 23.23 -18.44 -4.55
CA GLU A 668 24.63 -18.15 -4.90
C GLU A 668 24.83 -16.68 -5.30
N ALA A 669 23.97 -16.14 -6.16
CA ALA A 669 24.02 -14.74 -6.57
C ALA A 669 23.83 -13.79 -5.39
N LEU A 670 23.04 -14.16 -4.38
CA LEU A 670 22.85 -13.36 -3.16
C LEU A 670 23.97 -13.50 -2.12
N ALA A 671 24.68 -14.62 -2.09
CA ALA A 671 25.73 -14.89 -1.10
C ALA A 671 26.84 -13.82 -1.08
N GLN A 672 27.12 -13.19 -2.22
CA GLN A 672 28.12 -12.12 -2.33
C GLN A 672 27.73 -10.80 -1.63
N PHE A 673 26.46 -10.59 -1.29
CA PHE A 673 26.00 -9.38 -0.58
C PHE A 673 25.92 -9.57 0.94
N ALA A 674 26.14 -10.79 1.44
CA ALA A 674 26.14 -11.09 2.86
C ALA A 674 27.41 -10.57 3.57
N PRO A 675 27.30 -9.93 4.76
CA PRO A 675 28.44 -9.37 5.50
C PRO A 675 29.37 -10.44 6.10
N ILE A 676 28.81 -11.64 6.34
CA ILE A 676 29.54 -12.87 6.63
C ILE A 676 29.05 -13.95 5.64
N PRO A 677 29.82 -15.03 5.37
CA PRO A 677 29.39 -16.14 4.53
C PRO A 677 27.97 -16.60 4.87
N ILE A 678 27.11 -16.68 3.85
CA ILE A 678 25.64 -16.77 3.99
C ILE A 678 25.17 -17.95 4.87
N GLN A 679 25.89 -19.08 4.87
CA GLN A 679 25.55 -20.24 5.72
C GLN A 679 25.72 -19.94 7.23
N HIS A 680 26.51 -18.93 7.61
CA HIS A 680 26.69 -18.53 8.99
C HIS A 680 25.59 -17.59 9.50
N LEU A 681 24.91 -16.83 8.62
CA LEU A 681 23.81 -15.94 9.01
C LEU A 681 22.65 -16.69 9.68
N GLN A 682 22.33 -17.90 9.19
CA GLN A 682 21.32 -18.80 9.78
C GLN A 682 21.48 -18.97 11.29
N ARG A 683 22.71 -18.94 11.81
CA ARG A 683 23.05 -19.28 13.19
C ARG A 683 23.04 -18.08 14.15
N VAL A 684 22.70 -16.87 13.69
CA VAL A 684 22.76 -15.67 14.54
C VAL A 684 21.37 -15.07 14.76
N ASN A 685 20.94 -15.01 16.03
CA ASN A 685 19.66 -14.44 16.42
C ASN A 685 19.83 -13.00 16.96
N ASN A 686 20.09 -12.04 16.06
CA ASN A 686 20.47 -10.68 16.41
C ASN A 686 19.45 -9.96 17.32
N MET A 687 18.15 -10.00 16.96
CA MET A 687 17.10 -9.27 17.69
C MET A 687 16.86 -9.84 19.10
N ALA A 688 16.59 -11.14 19.21
CA ALA A 688 16.40 -11.80 20.52
C ALA A 688 17.60 -11.61 21.45
N ARG A 689 18.82 -11.73 20.90
CA ARG A 689 20.06 -11.51 21.64
C ARG A 689 20.24 -10.06 22.06
N MET A 690 19.86 -9.09 21.23
CA MET A 690 19.92 -7.67 21.58
C MET A 690 18.99 -7.35 22.74
N LEU A 691 17.74 -7.81 22.70
CA LEU A 691 16.78 -7.65 23.78
C LEU A 691 17.26 -8.31 25.08
N GLN A 692 17.78 -9.55 24.99
CA GLN A 692 18.36 -10.26 26.14
C GLN A 692 19.58 -9.50 26.70
N MET A 693 20.42 -8.90 25.85
CA MET A 693 21.57 -8.12 26.29
C MET A 693 21.13 -6.82 26.97
N VAL A 694 20.12 -6.10 26.48
CA VAL A 694 19.53 -4.95 27.20
C VAL A 694 18.96 -5.38 28.55
N ARG A 695 18.17 -6.46 28.59
CA ARG A 695 17.58 -7.01 29.83
C ARG A 695 18.62 -7.46 30.86
N ASN A 696 19.85 -7.74 30.43
CA ASN A 696 20.97 -8.15 31.29
C ASN A 696 22.03 -7.05 31.51
N ASN A 697 21.84 -5.82 30.99
CA ASN A 697 22.83 -4.73 31.00
C ASN A 697 24.17 -5.09 30.32
N GLN A 698 24.11 -5.85 29.23
CA GLN A 698 25.24 -6.44 28.49
C GLN A 698 25.53 -5.79 27.11
N ILE A 699 24.87 -4.68 26.75
CA ILE A 699 25.10 -3.92 25.51
C ILE A 699 25.54 -2.48 25.78
#